data_AF-A0A8H6R2X7-F1
#
_entry.id   AF-A0A8H6R2X7-F1
#
_cell.length_a   1.000
_cell.length_b   1.000
_cell.length_c   1.000
_cell.angle_alpha   90.00
_cell.angle_beta   90.00
_cell.angle_gamma   90.00
#
_symmetry.space_group_name_H-M   'P 1'
#
loop_
_entity.id
_entity.type
_entity.pdbx_description
1 polymer ?
#
loop_
_entity_poly.entity_id
_entity_poly.type
_entity_poly.pdbx_seq_one_letter_code
_entity_poly.pdbx_strand_id
1 'polypeptide(L)'
;MRRFFFGSSSKSQEARPVEDKWIVEERSIDEARPLRVVIIGSGISGIIASIRFRQRIPNVDLCVYEKNEDIGGTWLENRYPGCACGETFLLPANIPAHTYQATFEPNKEWSTFYAAAPEIHAYWKRVAERYGCMEYIKLKQQVIEAVWDDLRSKWQLKVRDIQTDTVYSDECNIMISATGALNSWKWPDIPGLHDFKGKLQHSARWDESYDYTGQRAAVIGNGSSGIQIVPGMLPKVAHIDHYIRGRTWLSPTFARQHVDKRGGAGLENFSFTPEEIETFRKDHSAYQKFRKEIELQLQSVHGVTLLGTAEQIGAREDFFQNMKRRLSRKPELCEDLIPSFPPVCRRLTPGPGYLEALTDDKVDVITSKIVKVDAEGIITADGQHHPTDVLVCATGFDTTFTPRFPLIGRNGVTLANRWQKTPETYLSLAVDGFPNYFVCLGPNAALGEGNLLLLIEKEIDYFTLCAQKMQRDNIRAMSVRKEAVEMFTRHCDQYFSRTVFSEKCRSWYKGGTEDGRVTALWPGSSLHSMKALAYPRWEDYTYDYVNDNPNGWLGDGWTENEKLKTINVDYLNDDEVDFPTNIIAIPGSNLTLVSSAMTPSLVATTFVTTTQIVLKGGIGRSLIRDSEGEDDMLANRRRVVDFPDWADTLTEKREDYEQSSDRGSIKFLLNGGTDSFTQQFLLPPRSDRTRSLEYHNKKSLEEEGSSILGYELKDGRTDYAPTFIESDAATLSFFQDTFIDFFNGPFGDPHKLLDDSYVGQVAYHAVVPPGQDPNLTLAGQQPSYEPERPFATGMIQSILARAWSVPLDAKAQQELSTNLNFLLTTSRIRKFVAMYFKYWQPSCAMLHRTSFDPEVVSLPLLTAVTFMGAMYSNDEREAYIAKRVLDFAELFIFSSEVYASEIEISSMFCGNRSLDDEPNDWVQFQNFQAGFIIVVVQYWAGSRVSRNRVMENRFSEVVKVARRIGLLKCRHMPHDRTDEFSWIQKECRIRTMNIISLLDCAFSFYSNYPCRISHTEVEWDFPCQETVFDSQHPFVEPNFRFSRDIPICKAFENLFDNTANEDGSQVHVPDHIADMTVLDMFILIHLLYAFINTHMTLLALLVRKTQLPNSKIPHGPSTPTKTPRDAIPEDSTLAAIRTALSRWRDHWLALRNTVSSHEWASMGFYKNGYNFWLVSQLLITKKKSVDVVMQMEVKCEDKLEKLKVLLQDESD
;
A
#
# COMPACT_ATOMS: atom_id res chain seq x y z
N MET A 1 -31.02 -54.71 12.02
CA MET A 1 -29.98 -55.36 11.18
C MET A 1 -29.95 -54.72 9.80
N ARG A 2 -28.91 -54.97 8.98
CA ARG A 2 -28.77 -54.39 7.63
C ARG A 2 -29.71 -55.05 6.62
N ARG A 3 -30.37 -54.27 5.75
CA ARG A 3 -30.07 -54.16 4.29
C ARG A 3 -31.14 -53.36 3.51
N PHE A 4 -30.69 -52.77 2.40
CA PHE A 4 -31.51 -52.31 1.25
C PHE A 4 -32.16 -53.53 0.53
N PHE A 5 -33.05 -53.45 -0.45
CA PHE A 5 -33.22 -52.47 -1.54
C PHE A 5 -34.62 -52.55 -2.19
N PHE A 6 -34.97 -51.51 -2.95
CA PHE A 6 -36.03 -51.40 -3.96
C PHE A 6 -37.51 -51.58 -3.54
N GLY A 7 -38.25 -50.49 -3.70
CA GLY A 7 -39.67 -50.48 -4.04
C GLY A 7 -39.90 -49.45 -5.16
N SER A 8 -40.96 -49.62 -5.96
CA SER A 8 -41.32 -48.66 -7.01
C SER A 8 -42.84 -48.46 -7.09
N SER A 9 -43.23 -47.24 -7.44
CA SER A 9 -44.58 -46.84 -7.89
C SER A 9 -45.79 -47.21 -7.02
N SER A 10 -46.22 -46.26 -6.18
CA SER A 10 -47.66 -45.96 -6.06
C SER A 10 -47.85 -44.43 -5.97
N LYS A 11 -48.94 -43.91 -6.50
CA LYS A 11 -49.11 -42.47 -6.77
C LYS A 11 -49.42 -41.68 -5.49
N SER A 12 -48.67 -40.61 -5.23
CA SER A 12 -49.12 -39.47 -4.43
C SER A 12 -49.64 -38.35 -5.34
N GLN A 13 -50.44 -37.44 -4.79
CA GLN A 13 -51.13 -36.39 -5.57
C GLN A 13 -50.14 -35.41 -6.21
N GLU A 14 -50.44 -34.98 -7.43
CA GLU A 14 -49.73 -33.91 -8.12
C GLU A 14 -49.99 -32.59 -7.38
N ALA A 15 -48.96 -32.07 -6.71
CA ALA A 15 -48.93 -30.65 -6.39
C ALA A 15 -48.97 -29.88 -7.71
N ARG A 16 -49.82 -28.85 -7.81
CA ARG A 16 -49.80 -27.95 -8.97
C ARG A 16 -48.39 -27.36 -9.09
N PRO A 17 -47.83 -27.21 -10.30
CA PRO A 17 -46.61 -26.43 -10.49
C PRO A 17 -46.81 -25.05 -9.86
N VAL A 18 -45.86 -24.62 -9.05
CA VAL A 18 -45.67 -23.20 -8.83
C VAL A 18 -45.15 -22.67 -10.17
N GLU A 19 -45.92 -21.81 -10.82
CA GLU A 19 -45.43 -21.11 -12.01
C GLU A 19 -44.21 -20.29 -11.61
N ASP A 20 -43.08 -20.48 -12.29
CA ASP A 20 -41.89 -19.64 -12.15
C ASP A 20 -42.23 -18.23 -12.67
N LYS A 21 -42.83 -17.43 -11.79
CA LYS A 21 -43.25 -16.07 -12.03
C LYS A 21 -42.05 -15.14 -12.07
N TRP A 22 -41.33 -15.21 -13.19
CA TRP A 22 -40.47 -14.14 -13.69
C TRP A 22 -41.32 -12.89 -13.93
N ILE A 23 -41.49 -12.12 -12.85
CA ILE A 23 -42.19 -10.85 -12.84
C ILE A 23 -41.18 -9.74 -13.08
N VAL A 24 -41.50 -8.90 -14.06
CA VAL A 24 -40.97 -7.55 -14.19
C VAL A 24 -41.55 -6.75 -13.03
N GLU A 25 -40.72 -6.30 -12.09
CA GLU A 25 -41.20 -5.56 -10.91
C GLU A 25 -41.67 -4.17 -11.34
N GLU A 26 -42.93 -3.81 -11.08
CA GLU A 26 -43.60 -2.55 -11.48
C GLU A 26 -43.08 -1.34 -10.65
N ARG A 27 -41.78 -1.06 -10.76
CA ARG A 27 -41.00 -0.02 -10.08
C ARG A 27 -39.82 0.40 -10.95
N SER A 28 -39.36 1.64 -10.85
CA SER A 28 -38.20 2.08 -11.64
C SER A 28 -36.88 1.52 -11.08
N ILE A 29 -35.83 1.48 -11.90
CA ILE A 29 -34.51 0.95 -11.52
C ILE A 29 -33.81 1.79 -10.43
N ASP A 30 -34.04 3.10 -10.46
CA ASP A 30 -33.55 4.15 -9.56
C ASP A 30 -34.46 4.38 -8.35
N GLU A 31 -35.74 4.03 -8.43
CA GLU A 31 -36.75 4.21 -7.38
C GLU A 31 -36.32 3.61 -6.04
N ALA A 32 -35.94 4.45 -5.09
CA ALA A 32 -35.37 3.96 -3.84
C ALA A 32 -36.41 3.29 -2.94
N ARG A 33 -36.37 1.94 -2.88
CA ARG A 33 -37.29 1.12 -2.06
C ARG A 33 -37.30 1.62 -0.61
N PRO A 34 -38.47 1.99 -0.03
CA PRO A 34 -38.53 2.48 1.34
C PRO A 34 -37.96 1.48 2.36
N LEU A 35 -37.19 2.00 3.30
CA LEU A 35 -36.57 1.24 4.40
C LEU A 35 -36.85 1.92 5.73
N ARG A 36 -37.47 1.18 6.66
CA ARG A 36 -37.55 1.59 8.07
C ARG A 36 -36.29 1.14 8.81
N VAL A 37 -35.58 2.08 9.42
CA VAL A 37 -34.30 1.87 10.12
C VAL A 37 -34.45 2.30 11.58
N VAL A 38 -34.18 1.39 12.51
CA VAL A 38 -34.19 1.70 13.95
C VAL A 38 -32.77 1.64 14.51
N ILE A 39 -32.37 2.72 15.16
CA ILE A 39 -31.11 2.84 15.90
C ILE A 39 -31.42 2.78 17.41
N ILE A 40 -30.64 2.02 18.17
CA ILE A 40 -30.82 1.87 19.62
C ILE A 40 -29.65 2.53 20.36
N GLY A 41 -29.92 3.66 21.00
CA GLY A 41 -28.95 4.52 21.69
C GLY A 41 -28.63 5.81 20.92
N SER A 42 -28.52 6.93 21.64
CA SER A 42 -28.19 8.28 21.12
C SER A 42 -26.84 8.80 21.63
N GLY A 43 -25.91 7.89 21.91
CA GLY A 43 -24.48 8.23 22.01
C GLY A 43 -23.92 8.68 20.66
N ILE A 44 -22.61 8.95 20.61
CA ILE A 44 -21.90 9.44 19.41
C ILE A 44 -22.25 8.63 18.16
N SER A 45 -22.21 7.29 18.24
CA SER A 45 -22.56 6.40 17.13
C SER A 45 -24.00 6.57 16.65
N GLY A 46 -24.95 6.77 17.57
CA GLY A 46 -26.37 6.98 17.22
C GLY A 46 -26.62 8.34 16.57
N ILE A 47 -25.97 9.40 17.08
CA ILE A 47 -26.02 10.74 16.49
C ILE A 47 -25.46 10.71 15.07
N ILE A 48 -24.23 10.20 14.89
CA ILE A 48 -23.59 10.10 13.57
C ILE A 48 -24.42 9.22 12.62
N ALA A 49 -24.99 8.11 13.09
CA ALA A 49 -25.83 7.24 12.27
C ALA A 49 -27.12 7.96 11.82
N SER A 50 -27.76 8.72 12.69
CA SER A 50 -28.95 9.51 12.32
C SER A 50 -28.65 10.57 11.25
N ILE A 51 -27.46 11.17 11.28
CA ILE A 51 -26.98 12.12 10.26
C ILE A 51 -26.69 11.38 8.95
N ARG A 52 -25.84 10.33 8.98
CA ARG A 52 -25.37 9.63 7.78
C ARG A 52 -26.48 8.88 7.04
N PHE A 53 -27.45 8.30 7.76
CA PHE A 53 -28.59 7.64 7.11
C PHE A 53 -29.46 8.67 6.37
N ARG A 54 -29.84 9.78 7.00
CA ARG A 54 -30.59 10.87 6.33
C ARG A 54 -29.80 11.53 5.19
N GLN A 55 -28.47 11.57 5.27
CA GLN A 55 -27.59 12.13 4.23
C GLN A 55 -27.46 11.23 2.99
N ARG A 56 -27.64 9.90 3.11
CA ARG A 56 -27.27 8.94 2.04
C ARG A 56 -28.36 7.96 1.61
N ILE A 57 -29.41 7.78 2.41
CA ILE A 57 -30.48 6.81 2.17
C ILE A 57 -31.75 7.60 1.80
N PRO A 58 -32.07 7.76 0.52
CA PRO A 58 -33.36 8.35 0.12
C PRO A 58 -34.52 7.50 0.64
N ASN A 59 -35.66 8.14 0.94
CA ASN A 59 -36.89 7.50 1.43
C ASN A 59 -36.68 6.61 2.70
N VAL A 60 -35.74 6.99 3.57
CA VAL A 60 -35.50 6.33 4.86
C VAL A 60 -36.48 6.79 5.93
N ASP A 61 -37.18 5.84 6.54
CA ASP A 61 -38.00 6.05 7.72
C ASP A 61 -37.16 5.72 8.97
N LEU A 62 -36.63 6.76 9.60
CA LEU A 62 -35.65 6.65 10.67
C LEU A 62 -36.28 6.82 12.06
N CYS A 63 -35.91 5.97 13.02
CA CYS A 63 -36.21 6.21 14.43
C CYS A 63 -35.03 5.83 15.32
N VAL A 64 -34.74 6.64 16.35
CA VAL A 64 -33.68 6.41 17.33
C VAL A 64 -34.30 6.31 18.73
N TYR A 65 -34.04 5.20 19.43
CA TYR A 65 -34.56 4.97 20.78
C TYR A 65 -33.47 5.18 21.83
N GLU A 66 -33.70 6.10 22.77
CA GLU A 66 -32.79 6.42 23.88
C GLU A 66 -33.50 6.25 25.22
N LYS A 67 -32.90 5.46 26.13
CA LYS A 67 -33.44 5.20 27.47
C LYS A 67 -33.27 6.41 28.41
N ASN A 68 -32.24 7.23 28.18
CA ASN A 68 -31.90 8.36 29.02
C ASN A 68 -32.76 9.60 28.69
N GLU A 69 -32.60 10.66 29.49
CA GLU A 69 -33.40 11.88 29.37
C GLU A 69 -32.84 12.98 28.48
N ASP A 70 -31.62 12.78 27.99
CA ASP A 70 -30.94 13.62 27.03
C ASP A 70 -30.05 12.71 26.15
N ILE A 71 -29.44 13.27 25.14
CA ILE A 71 -28.51 12.57 24.24
C ILE A 71 -27.07 12.55 24.78
N GLY A 72 -26.19 11.76 24.16
CA GLY A 72 -24.73 11.77 24.42
C GLY A 72 -24.15 10.49 25.05
N GLY A 73 -24.98 9.56 25.52
CA GLY A 73 -24.56 8.24 25.98
C GLY A 73 -23.54 8.28 27.12
N THR A 74 -22.31 7.79 26.89
CA THR A 74 -21.20 7.84 27.88
C THR A 74 -20.97 9.25 28.43
N TRP A 75 -21.15 10.28 27.59
CA TRP A 75 -21.00 11.70 27.95
C TRP A 75 -22.21 12.30 28.65
N LEU A 76 -23.28 11.54 28.86
CA LEU A 76 -24.39 11.86 29.76
C LEU A 76 -24.26 11.09 31.09
N GLU A 77 -23.93 9.80 31.03
CA GLU A 77 -23.95 8.90 32.20
C GLU A 77 -22.75 9.07 33.15
N ASN A 78 -21.58 9.51 32.64
CA ASN A 78 -20.38 9.67 33.47
C ASN A 78 -20.23 11.14 33.90
N ARG A 79 -20.23 11.37 35.22
CA ARG A 79 -20.25 12.70 35.87
C ARG A 79 -19.24 12.85 37.02
N TYR A 80 -18.34 11.90 37.17
CA TYR A 80 -17.34 11.91 38.24
C TYR A 80 -16.29 13.02 38.06
N PRO A 81 -15.70 13.55 39.16
CA PRO A 81 -14.69 14.60 39.09
C PRO A 81 -13.47 14.14 38.28
N GLY A 82 -13.02 14.98 37.34
CA GLY A 82 -11.91 14.66 36.43
C GLY A 82 -12.29 13.94 35.13
N CYS A 83 -13.57 13.61 34.89
CA CYS A 83 -14.01 12.95 33.66
C CYS A 83 -13.74 13.80 32.40
N ALA A 84 -12.91 13.31 31.47
CA ALA A 84 -12.40 14.05 30.31
C ALA A 84 -12.12 13.16 29.07
N CYS A 85 -12.03 13.74 27.87
CA CYS A 85 -11.75 13.00 26.61
C CYS A 85 -10.45 12.19 26.67
N GLY A 86 -9.45 12.69 27.39
CA GLY A 86 -8.16 12.05 27.53
C GLY A 86 -8.24 10.59 27.97
N GLU A 87 -9.22 10.20 28.80
CA GLU A 87 -9.28 8.84 29.37
C GLU A 87 -10.69 8.21 29.39
N THR A 88 -11.68 8.74 28.66
CA THR A 88 -13.04 8.17 28.65
C THR A 88 -13.19 6.99 27.66
N PHE A 89 -14.16 6.10 27.91
CA PHE A 89 -13.86 4.68 28.13
C PHE A 89 -13.39 3.77 26.97
N LEU A 90 -13.60 4.10 25.69
CA LEU A 90 -13.40 3.15 24.57
C LEU A 90 -12.18 3.42 23.66
N LEU A 91 -11.35 4.40 24.00
CA LEU A 91 -10.32 4.94 23.10
C LEU A 91 -8.92 4.45 23.49
N PRO A 92 -8.15 3.77 22.63
CA PRO A 92 -6.71 3.71 22.85
C PRO A 92 -6.09 5.09 22.62
N ALA A 93 -4.89 5.29 23.17
CA ALA A 93 -4.27 6.60 23.27
C ALA A 93 -5.19 7.66 23.92
N ASN A 94 -4.61 8.81 24.21
CA ASN A 94 -5.27 9.81 25.04
C ASN A 94 -5.56 10.97 24.12
N ILE A 95 -6.80 10.99 23.64
CA ILE A 95 -7.20 11.77 22.45
C ILE A 95 -7.52 13.21 22.87
N PRO A 96 -6.78 14.22 22.38
CA PRO A 96 -7.11 15.62 22.61
C PRO A 96 -8.45 15.98 21.97
N ALA A 97 -9.15 16.96 22.53
CA ALA A 97 -10.52 17.29 22.07
C ALA A 97 -10.60 17.66 20.57
N HIS A 98 -9.49 18.19 20.04
CA HIS A 98 -9.26 18.53 18.63
C HIS A 98 -9.30 17.33 17.67
N THR A 99 -9.04 16.11 18.14
CA THR A 99 -9.22 14.88 17.38
C THR A 99 -10.44 14.07 17.85
N TYR A 100 -10.88 14.25 19.10
CA TYR A 100 -12.12 13.68 19.65
C TYR A 100 -13.40 14.43 19.23
N GLN A 101 -13.58 14.60 17.92
CA GLN A 101 -14.71 15.30 17.31
C GLN A 101 -15.01 14.76 15.91
N ALA A 102 -16.22 14.97 15.40
CA ALA A 102 -16.61 14.53 14.06
C ALA A 102 -15.63 15.03 12.98
N THR A 103 -15.43 14.26 11.92
CA THR A 103 -14.56 14.68 10.81
C THR A 103 -15.11 15.93 10.11
N PHE A 104 -16.44 16.00 9.99
CA PHE A 104 -17.21 16.99 9.24
C PHE A 104 -17.66 18.22 10.05
N GLU A 105 -17.59 18.20 11.39
CA GLU A 105 -18.10 19.28 12.26
C GLU A 105 -17.04 19.65 13.32
N PRO A 106 -15.92 20.30 12.94
CA PRO A 106 -14.83 20.63 13.86
C PRO A 106 -15.19 21.78 14.82
N ASN A 107 -14.95 21.58 16.12
CA ASN A 107 -15.07 22.60 17.15
C ASN A 107 -13.75 23.37 17.32
N LYS A 108 -13.71 24.63 16.89
CA LYS A 108 -12.55 25.53 16.99
C LYS A 108 -12.31 26.08 18.40
N GLU A 109 -13.20 25.81 19.35
CA GLU A 109 -13.33 26.55 20.61
C GLU A 109 -13.17 25.67 21.86
N TRP A 110 -12.43 24.55 21.75
CA TRP A 110 -12.11 23.71 22.89
C TRP A 110 -11.28 24.47 23.94
N SER A 111 -11.78 24.53 25.17
CA SER A 111 -11.19 25.28 26.28
C SER A 111 -9.79 24.80 26.65
N THR A 112 -9.58 23.49 26.57
CA THR A 112 -8.40 22.77 27.06
C THR A 112 -8.00 21.66 26.10
N PHE A 113 -6.74 21.23 26.18
CA PHE A 113 -6.20 20.18 25.30
C PHE A 113 -6.95 18.85 25.49
N TYR A 114 -7.16 18.46 26.74
CA TYR A 114 -8.08 17.39 27.14
C TYR A 114 -9.35 17.99 27.77
N ALA A 115 -10.38 18.19 26.95
CA ALA A 115 -11.67 18.75 27.37
C ALA A 115 -12.42 17.86 28.38
N ALA A 116 -13.20 18.51 29.25
CA ALA A 116 -14.00 17.84 30.27
C ALA A 116 -15.33 17.29 29.71
N ALA A 117 -15.92 16.29 30.38
CA ALA A 117 -17.15 15.64 29.97
C ALA A 117 -18.33 16.58 29.64
N PRO A 118 -18.60 17.67 30.39
CA PRO A 118 -19.69 18.59 30.07
C PRO A 118 -19.47 19.36 28.75
N GLU A 119 -18.23 19.71 28.43
CA GLU A 119 -17.88 20.42 27.20
C GLU A 119 -18.07 19.54 25.96
N ILE A 120 -17.71 18.26 26.09
CA ILE A 120 -17.88 17.24 25.06
C ILE A 120 -19.36 16.90 24.86
N HIS A 121 -20.14 16.84 25.96
CA HIS A 121 -21.59 16.68 25.91
C HIS A 121 -22.26 17.85 25.18
N ALA A 122 -21.90 19.09 25.53
CA ALA A 122 -22.39 20.30 24.87
C ALA A 122 -22.00 20.38 23.38
N TYR A 123 -20.81 19.88 23.01
CA TYR A 123 -20.43 19.72 21.60
C TYR A 123 -21.38 18.76 20.88
N TRP A 124 -21.52 17.51 21.33
CA TRP A 124 -22.38 16.53 20.65
C TRP A 124 -23.86 16.91 20.64
N LYS A 125 -24.32 17.64 21.66
CA LYS A 125 -25.66 18.23 21.68
C LYS A 125 -25.86 19.26 20.57
N ARG A 126 -24.93 20.21 20.44
CA ARG A 126 -24.90 21.18 19.33
C ARG A 126 -24.83 20.50 17.96
N VAL A 127 -24.08 19.41 17.81
CA VAL A 127 -24.05 18.61 16.57
C VAL A 127 -25.45 18.04 16.28
N ALA A 128 -26.07 17.36 17.24
CA ALA A 128 -27.39 16.76 17.05
C ALA A 128 -28.48 17.79 16.71
N GLU A 129 -28.46 18.95 17.36
CA GLU A 129 -29.34 20.08 17.09
C GLU A 129 -29.09 20.66 15.68
N ARG A 130 -27.82 20.94 15.32
CA ARG A 130 -27.45 21.52 14.01
C ARG A 130 -27.91 20.68 12.83
N TYR A 131 -27.84 19.35 12.93
CA TYR A 131 -28.26 18.44 11.86
C TYR A 131 -29.71 17.92 12.03
N GLY A 132 -30.48 18.47 12.97
CA GLY A 132 -31.91 18.14 13.15
C GLY A 132 -32.18 16.72 13.64
N CYS A 133 -31.25 16.10 14.35
CA CYS A 133 -31.35 14.69 14.76
C CYS A 133 -32.49 14.44 15.77
N MET A 134 -32.81 15.46 16.57
CA MET A 134 -33.81 15.38 17.66
C MET A 134 -35.25 15.08 17.18
N GLU A 135 -35.56 15.31 15.90
CA GLU A 135 -36.83 14.92 15.28
C GLU A 135 -37.06 13.40 15.26
N TYR A 136 -35.96 12.62 15.20
CA TYR A 136 -35.99 11.16 15.08
C TYR A 136 -35.64 10.46 16.40
N ILE A 137 -35.09 11.20 17.37
CA ILE A 137 -34.63 10.68 18.67
C ILE A 137 -35.77 10.76 19.70
N LYS A 138 -36.29 9.60 20.08
CA LYS A 138 -37.26 9.46 21.17
C LYS A 138 -36.52 9.16 22.47
N LEU A 139 -36.38 10.20 23.29
CA LEU A 139 -35.82 10.14 24.65
C LEU A 139 -36.77 9.43 25.63
N LYS A 140 -36.22 8.90 26.73
CA LYS A 140 -36.93 8.09 27.75
C LYS A 140 -37.68 6.88 27.16
N GLN A 141 -37.20 6.31 26.05
CA GLN A 141 -37.72 5.11 25.40
C GLN A 141 -36.68 3.97 25.42
N GLN A 142 -36.98 2.89 26.14
CA GLN A 142 -36.10 1.72 26.25
C GLN A 142 -36.59 0.57 25.38
N VAL A 143 -35.78 0.11 24.43
CA VAL A 143 -36.01 -1.20 23.77
C VAL A 143 -35.79 -2.31 24.81
N ILE A 144 -36.80 -3.16 24.98
CA ILE A 144 -36.81 -4.26 25.98
C ILE A 144 -36.91 -5.66 25.36
N GLU A 145 -37.12 -5.76 24.04
CA GLU A 145 -37.07 -7.01 23.28
C GLU A 145 -36.91 -6.70 21.77
N ALA A 146 -36.21 -7.56 21.04
CA ALA A 146 -36.15 -7.53 19.57
C ALA A 146 -36.12 -8.95 19.00
N VAL A 147 -37.01 -9.25 18.04
CA VAL A 147 -37.19 -10.58 17.45
C VAL A 147 -37.22 -10.48 15.92
N TRP A 148 -36.46 -11.33 15.24
CA TRP A 148 -36.49 -11.43 13.78
C TRP A 148 -37.69 -12.26 13.31
N ASP A 149 -38.47 -11.70 12.38
CA ASP A 149 -39.55 -12.38 11.66
C ASP A 149 -39.06 -12.77 10.27
N ASP A 150 -38.79 -14.07 10.06
CA ASP A 150 -38.34 -14.61 8.78
C ASP A 150 -39.40 -14.53 7.66
N LEU A 151 -40.70 -14.60 8.00
CA LEU A 151 -41.79 -14.49 7.01
C LEU A 151 -41.94 -13.07 6.50
N ARG A 152 -41.77 -12.07 7.37
CA ARG A 152 -41.90 -10.64 7.04
C ARG A 152 -40.56 -9.98 6.71
N SER A 153 -39.44 -10.69 6.92
CA SER A 153 -38.06 -10.19 6.78
C SER A 153 -37.84 -8.85 7.48
N LYS A 154 -38.28 -8.78 8.75
CA LYS A 154 -38.28 -7.58 9.58
C LYS A 154 -37.94 -7.90 11.03
N TRP A 155 -37.36 -6.93 11.72
CA TRP A 155 -37.25 -6.94 13.18
C TRP A 155 -38.56 -6.44 13.80
N GLN A 156 -39.09 -7.18 14.76
CA GLN A 156 -40.20 -6.79 15.63
C GLN A 156 -39.63 -6.38 17.00
N LEU A 157 -40.04 -5.23 17.51
CA LEU A 157 -39.49 -4.61 18.71
C LEU A 157 -40.57 -4.43 19.79
N LYS A 158 -40.15 -4.47 21.06
CA LYS A 158 -40.93 -3.95 22.18
C LYS A 158 -40.19 -2.78 22.80
N VAL A 159 -40.87 -1.65 22.92
CA VAL A 159 -40.36 -0.40 23.48
C VAL A 159 -41.15 -0.05 24.72
N ARG A 160 -40.45 0.32 25.80
CA ARG A 160 -41.02 0.83 27.04
C ARG A 160 -40.79 2.34 27.11
N ASP A 161 -41.86 3.09 27.29
CA ASP A 161 -41.80 4.49 27.68
C ASP A 161 -41.52 4.59 29.19
N ILE A 162 -40.41 5.21 29.58
CA ILE A 162 -39.95 5.30 30.98
C ILE A 162 -40.73 6.36 31.77
N GLN A 163 -41.42 7.31 31.12
CA GLN A 163 -42.24 8.32 31.81
C GLN A 163 -43.58 7.75 32.29
N THR A 164 -44.12 6.79 31.54
CA THR A 164 -45.46 6.22 31.74
C THR A 164 -45.45 4.74 32.16
N ASP A 165 -44.29 4.08 32.09
CA ASP A 165 -44.07 2.63 32.20
C ASP A 165 -44.91 1.78 31.22
N THR A 166 -45.43 2.40 30.16
CA THR A 166 -46.20 1.70 29.12
C THR A 166 -45.28 1.00 28.13
N VAL A 167 -45.75 -0.11 27.56
CA VAL A 167 -45.02 -0.89 26.55
C VAL A 167 -45.83 -0.95 25.26
N TYR A 168 -45.19 -0.64 24.14
CA TYR A 168 -45.76 -0.73 22.79
C TYR A 168 -44.81 -1.48 21.84
N SER A 169 -45.31 -1.81 20.65
CA SER A 169 -44.53 -2.50 19.61
C SER A 169 -44.22 -1.60 18.40
N ASP A 170 -43.07 -1.85 17.80
CA ASP A 170 -42.56 -1.19 16.59
C ASP A 170 -41.91 -2.26 15.69
N GLU A 171 -41.67 -1.96 14.42
CA GLU A 171 -40.97 -2.86 13.51
C GLU A 171 -40.01 -2.11 12.59
N CYS A 172 -38.97 -2.77 12.08
CA CYS A 172 -38.06 -2.17 11.12
C CYS A 172 -37.49 -3.18 10.12
N ASN A 173 -36.97 -2.68 9.00
CA ASN A 173 -36.21 -3.50 8.05
C ASN A 173 -34.77 -3.71 8.55
N ILE A 174 -34.12 -2.66 9.03
CA ILE A 174 -32.73 -2.67 9.51
C ILE A 174 -32.70 -2.20 10.97
N MET A 175 -31.92 -2.88 11.80
CA MET A 175 -31.69 -2.54 13.21
C MET A 175 -30.21 -2.30 13.47
N ILE A 176 -29.89 -1.17 14.10
CA ILE A 176 -28.51 -0.78 14.42
C ILE A 176 -28.39 -0.61 15.94
N SER A 177 -27.59 -1.46 16.58
CA SER A 177 -27.23 -1.29 17.99
C SER A 177 -26.14 -0.24 18.13
N ALA A 178 -26.49 0.92 18.70
CA ALA A 178 -25.58 2.02 19.02
C ALA A 178 -25.46 2.22 20.55
N THR A 179 -25.74 1.17 21.34
CA THR A 179 -25.81 1.26 22.81
C THR A 179 -24.46 1.50 23.47
N GLY A 180 -23.35 1.25 22.76
CA GLY A 180 -21.99 1.27 23.28
C GLY A 180 -21.65 0.04 24.14
N ALA A 181 -20.35 -0.24 24.27
CA ALA A 181 -19.84 -1.43 24.96
C ALA A 181 -19.51 -1.21 26.46
N LEU A 182 -19.38 0.05 26.92
CA LEU A 182 -18.97 0.41 28.29
C LEU A 182 -19.93 1.44 28.91
N ASN A 183 -21.14 0.98 29.23
CA ASN A 183 -22.21 1.72 29.92
C ASN A 183 -22.81 0.95 31.11
N SER A 184 -22.99 -0.37 30.97
CA SER A 184 -23.54 -1.24 32.00
C SER A 184 -22.52 -1.51 33.09
N TRP A 185 -22.67 -0.84 34.23
CA TRP A 185 -21.86 -1.03 35.42
C TRP A 185 -22.58 -1.90 36.47
N LYS A 186 -21.86 -2.32 37.51
CA LYS A 186 -22.42 -2.96 38.70
C LYS A 186 -21.54 -2.65 39.91
N TRP A 187 -22.11 -2.74 41.11
CA TRP A 187 -21.32 -2.71 42.35
C TRP A 187 -20.29 -3.86 42.38
N PRO A 188 -19.09 -3.64 42.94
CA PRO A 188 -18.13 -4.71 43.13
C PRO A 188 -18.63 -5.69 44.19
N ASP A 189 -18.31 -6.97 43.99
CA ASP A 189 -18.63 -8.05 44.92
C ASP A 189 -17.68 -7.99 46.13
N ILE A 190 -18.04 -7.16 47.12
CA ILE A 190 -17.31 -6.96 48.37
C ILE A 190 -18.31 -7.19 49.52
N PRO A 191 -18.04 -8.13 50.45
CA PRO A 191 -18.91 -8.36 51.61
C PRO A 191 -19.12 -7.08 52.43
N GLY A 192 -20.38 -6.79 52.79
CA GLY A 192 -20.74 -5.63 53.61
C GLY A 192 -20.74 -4.27 52.91
N LEU A 193 -20.53 -4.19 51.58
CA LEU A 193 -20.48 -2.90 50.84
C LEU A 193 -21.73 -2.02 51.02
N HIS A 194 -22.90 -2.64 51.23
CA HIS A 194 -24.17 -1.94 51.46
C HIS A 194 -24.54 -1.77 52.94
N ASP A 195 -23.71 -2.28 53.87
CA ASP A 195 -23.84 -2.02 55.31
C ASP A 195 -23.18 -0.70 55.74
N PHE A 196 -22.33 -0.14 54.88
CA PHE A 196 -21.67 1.16 55.06
C PHE A 196 -22.67 2.31 55.30
N LYS A 197 -22.34 3.21 56.23
CA LYS A 197 -23.21 4.33 56.63
C LYS A 197 -22.80 5.69 56.05
N GLY A 198 -21.57 5.80 55.53
CA GLY A 198 -21.14 6.94 54.72
C GLY A 198 -21.70 6.92 53.29
N LYS A 199 -21.22 7.82 52.44
CA LYS A 199 -21.70 7.95 51.06
C LYS A 199 -21.07 6.89 50.15
N LEU A 200 -21.87 5.95 49.66
CA LEU A 200 -21.46 5.01 48.60
C LEU A 200 -21.70 5.63 47.20
N GLN A 201 -20.67 5.63 46.34
CA GLN A 201 -20.72 6.14 44.96
C GLN A 201 -20.09 5.15 43.96
N HIS A 202 -20.56 5.13 42.70
CA HIS A 202 -19.90 4.44 41.59
C HIS A 202 -19.59 5.44 40.48
N SER A 203 -18.44 5.36 39.81
CA SER A 203 -18.04 6.38 38.82
C SER A 203 -19.06 6.56 37.69
N ALA A 204 -19.59 5.45 37.17
CA ALA A 204 -20.64 5.42 36.14
C ALA A 204 -22.08 5.76 36.61
N ARG A 205 -22.26 6.17 37.88
CA ARG A 205 -23.48 6.80 38.40
C ARG A 205 -23.11 7.70 39.57
N TRP A 206 -22.37 8.76 39.24
CA TRP A 206 -21.93 9.77 40.20
C TRP A 206 -23.11 10.63 40.66
N ASP A 207 -23.09 11.05 41.92
CA ASP A 207 -24.04 11.99 42.50
C ASP A 207 -23.39 13.37 42.67
N GLU A 208 -23.70 14.26 41.73
CA GLU A 208 -23.20 15.65 41.69
C GLU A 208 -23.76 16.53 42.82
N SER A 209 -24.80 16.09 43.54
CA SER A 209 -25.38 16.83 44.66
C SER A 209 -24.63 16.64 45.98
N TYR A 210 -23.72 15.66 46.07
CA TYR A 210 -22.99 15.34 47.28
C TYR A 210 -21.67 16.10 47.40
N ASP A 211 -21.58 17.02 48.36
CA ASP A 211 -20.31 17.65 48.70
C ASP A 211 -19.41 16.71 49.53
N TYR A 212 -18.21 16.48 49.01
CA TYR A 212 -17.16 15.67 49.62
C TYR A 212 -16.01 16.50 50.21
N THR A 213 -16.19 17.82 50.32
CA THR A 213 -15.21 18.74 50.91
C THR A 213 -14.97 18.42 52.40
N GLY A 214 -13.70 18.33 52.80
CA GLY A 214 -13.29 17.98 54.16
C GLY A 214 -13.45 16.51 54.57
N GLN A 215 -14.04 15.66 53.72
CA GLN A 215 -14.30 14.24 54.01
C GLN A 215 -13.03 13.37 53.87
N ARG A 216 -13.00 12.21 54.52
CA ARG A 216 -12.11 11.09 54.19
C ARG A 216 -12.73 10.27 53.05
N ALA A 217 -11.98 10.03 51.98
CA ALA A 217 -12.45 9.28 50.81
C ALA A 217 -11.71 7.97 50.63
N ALA A 218 -12.42 6.90 50.25
CA ALA A 218 -11.85 5.63 49.82
C ALA A 218 -12.11 5.41 48.33
N VAL A 219 -11.07 5.35 47.50
CA VAL A 219 -11.21 5.20 46.03
C VAL A 219 -10.73 3.81 45.61
N ILE A 220 -11.68 2.94 45.23
CA ILE A 220 -11.42 1.54 44.88
C ILE A 220 -11.20 1.38 43.37
N GLY A 221 -9.97 1.05 42.98
CA GLY A 221 -9.59 0.65 41.62
C GLY A 221 -8.89 1.74 40.80
N ASN A 222 -7.82 1.35 40.10
CA ASN A 222 -6.91 2.22 39.35
C ASN A 222 -7.01 2.04 37.82
N GLY A 223 -8.24 1.91 37.30
CA GLY A 223 -8.52 2.15 35.87
C GLY A 223 -8.73 3.65 35.60
N SER A 224 -9.07 4.04 34.36
CA SER A 224 -9.22 5.46 33.97
C SER A 224 -10.13 6.29 34.90
N SER A 225 -11.26 5.76 35.39
CA SER A 225 -12.06 6.46 36.40
C SER A 225 -11.27 6.75 37.68
N GLY A 226 -10.52 5.78 38.24
CA GLY A 226 -9.73 6.01 39.45
C GLY A 226 -8.59 6.98 39.23
N ILE A 227 -7.91 6.86 38.07
CA ILE A 227 -6.81 7.72 37.65
C ILE A 227 -7.26 9.18 37.51
N GLN A 228 -8.49 9.44 37.06
CA GLN A 228 -9.09 10.78 37.02
C GLN A 228 -9.68 11.25 38.36
N ILE A 229 -10.33 10.36 39.11
CA ILE A 229 -11.04 10.70 40.36
C ILE A 229 -10.08 11.10 41.48
N VAL A 230 -8.94 10.41 41.64
CA VAL A 230 -7.97 10.73 42.72
C VAL A 230 -7.49 12.19 42.65
N PRO A 231 -6.87 12.67 41.55
CA PRO A 231 -6.51 14.08 41.42
C PRO A 231 -7.72 15.03 41.35
N GLY A 232 -8.88 14.57 40.85
CA GLY A 232 -10.13 15.34 40.85
C GLY A 232 -10.76 15.55 42.23
N MET A 233 -10.46 14.70 43.21
CA MET A 233 -10.96 14.81 44.58
C MET A 233 -9.96 15.48 45.55
N LEU A 234 -8.65 15.25 45.34
CA LEU A 234 -7.55 15.67 46.21
C LEU A 234 -7.61 17.14 46.72
N PRO A 235 -8.00 18.15 45.91
CA PRO A 235 -8.07 19.54 46.38
C PRO A 235 -9.11 19.79 47.47
N LYS A 236 -10.19 18.99 47.53
CA LYS A 236 -11.34 19.21 48.42
C LYS A 236 -11.36 18.32 49.65
N VAL A 237 -10.93 17.06 49.52
CA VAL A 237 -10.95 16.06 50.61
C VAL A 237 -9.92 16.37 51.70
N ALA A 238 -10.13 15.82 52.89
CA ALA A 238 -9.12 15.79 53.94
C ALA A 238 -8.07 14.69 53.67
N HIS A 239 -8.49 13.53 53.16
CA HIS A 239 -7.64 12.35 52.97
C HIS A 239 -8.18 11.42 51.86
N ILE A 240 -7.32 10.66 51.19
CA ILE A 240 -7.67 9.61 50.23
C ILE A 240 -6.94 8.29 50.56
N ASP A 241 -7.72 7.27 50.91
CA ASP A 241 -7.29 5.87 50.90
C ASP A 241 -7.49 5.32 49.46
N HIS A 242 -6.42 5.15 48.65
CA HIS A 242 -6.52 4.66 47.27
C HIS A 242 -6.14 3.18 47.12
N TYR A 243 -7.12 2.34 46.79
CA TYR A 243 -6.96 0.88 46.76
C TYR A 243 -6.54 0.38 45.37
N ILE A 244 -5.28 0.00 45.23
CA ILE A 244 -4.65 -0.46 43.99
C ILE A 244 -4.51 -1.99 43.99
N ARG A 245 -5.42 -2.67 43.27
CA ARG A 245 -5.38 -4.15 43.13
C ARG A 245 -4.34 -4.64 42.11
N GLY A 246 -3.86 -3.78 41.21
CA GLY A 246 -2.98 -4.23 40.13
C GLY A 246 -2.19 -3.10 39.48
N ARG A 247 -0.87 -3.30 39.41
CA ARG A 247 0.11 -2.43 38.76
C ARG A 247 -0.31 -2.04 37.34
N THR A 248 -0.13 -0.78 36.94
CA THR A 248 -0.54 -0.24 35.62
C THR A 248 0.51 0.72 35.10
N TRP A 249 0.84 0.64 33.81
CA TRP A 249 1.72 1.57 33.11
C TRP A 249 1.02 2.91 32.85
N LEU A 250 1.65 4.02 33.22
CA LEU A 250 1.20 5.38 32.87
C LEU A 250 2.06 5.93 31.73
N SER A 251 1.42 6.31 30.62
CA SER A 251 2.11 6.77 29.41
C SER A 251 2.66 8.18 29.54
N PRO A 252 3.74 8.53 28.81
CA PRO A 252 4.01 9.93 28.48
C PRO A 252 2.78 10.58 27.85
N THR A 253 2.63 11.89 28.05
CA THR A 253 1.56 12.67 27.43
C THR A 253 1.80 12.84 25.92
N PHE A 254 0.78 12.59 25.09
CA PHE A 254 0.86 12.77 23.63
C PHE A 254 0.98 14.25 23.25
N ALA A 255 1.56 14.55 22.08
CA ALA A 255 1.85 15.93 21.65
C ALA A 255 2.68 16.74 22.66
N ARG A 256 3.53 16.07 23.45
CA ARG A 256 4.30 16.64 24.57
C ARG A 256 5.05 17.92 24.21
N GLN A 257 5.57 18.03 22.99
CA GLN A 257 6.24 19.24 22.50
C GLN A 257 5.36 20.51 22.58
N HIS A 258 4.03 20.40 22.45
CA HIS A 258 3.10 21.52 22.62
C HIS A 258 2.84 21.86 24.10
N VAL A 259 3.10 20.93 25.02
CA VAL A 259 3.06 21.13 26.48
C VAL A 259 4.38 21.73 26.97
N ASP A 260 5.51 21.14 26.58
CA ASP A 260 6.87 21.60 26.92
C ASP A 260 7.10 23.04 26.40
N LYS A 261 6.65 23.37 25.17
CA LYS A 261 6.69 24.75 24.60
C LYS A 261 5.86 25.78 25.37
N ARG A 262 4.93 25.37 26.25
CA ARG A 262 4.11 26.26 27.09
C ARG A 262 4.67 26.46 28.52
N GLY A 263 5.94 26.12 28.74
CA GLY A 263 6.64 26.40 29.99
C GLY A 263 6.68 25.24 31.00
N GLY A 264 6.19 24.04 30.63
CA GLY A 264 6.58 22.77 31.23
C GLY A 264 6.38 22.58 32.75
N ALA A 265 5.57 23.41 33.42
CA ALA A 265 5.45 23.49 34.88
C ALA A 265 4.63 22.34 35.52
N GLY A 266 4.90 21.09 35.15
CA GLY A 266 4.29 19.88 35.71
C GLY A 266 2.86 19.58 35.25
N LEU A 267 2.22 20.47 34.49
CA LEU A 267 0.84 20.31 34.01
C LEU A 267 0.79 19.54 32.67
N GLU A 268 0.24 18.33 32.68
CA GLU A 268 0.04 17.50 31.48
C GLU A 268 -1.22 17.87 30.66
N ASN A 269 -2.04 18.82 31.12
CA ASN A 269 -3.14 19.42 30.37
C ASN A 269 -3.01 20.94 30.43
N PHE A 270 -3.38 21.65 29.36
CA PHE A 270 -3.28 23.10 29.26
C PHE A 270 -4.57 23.72 28.70
N SER A 271 -4.81 24.98 29.04
CA SER A 271 -5.85 25.83 28.42
C SER A 271 -5.26 26.57 27.22
N PHE A 272 -6.08 26.81 26.20
CA PHE A 272 -5.71 27.69 25.08
C PHE A 272 -5.91 29.16 25.48
N THR A 273 -5.08 30.07 24.97
CA THR A 273 -5.28 31.51 25.23
C THR A 273 -6.45 32.05 24.39
N PRO A 274 -7.07 33.18 24.79
CA PRO A 274 -8.12 33.81 23.98
C PRO A 274 -7.66 34.13 22.55
N GLU A 275 -6.40 34.51 22.38
CA GLU A 275 -5.77 34.82 21.09
C GLU A 275 -5.65 33.56 20.22
N GLU A 276 -5.28 32.41 20.80
CA GLU A 276 -5.20 31.13 20.08
C GLU A 276 -6.57 30.63 19.62
N ILE A 277 -7.58 30.69 20.51
CA ILE A 277 -8.96 30.35 20.16
C ILE A 277 -9.47 31.29 19.07
N GLU A 278 -9.15 32.58 19.14
CA GLU A 278 -9.54 33.56 18.13
C GLU A 278 -8.80 33.37 16.80
N THR A 279 -7.54 32.95 16.82
CA THR A 279 -6.81 32.48 15.64
C THR A 279 -7.49 31.24 15.05
N PHE A 280 -7.84 30.24 15.87
CA PHE A 280 -8.55 29.05 15.41
C PHE A 280 -9.94 29.36 14.86
N ARG A 281 -10.66 30.35 15.41
CA ARG A 281 -11.92 30.86 14.83
C ARG A 281 -11.70 31.43 13.43
N LYS A 282 -10.83 32.43 13.31
CA LYS A 282 -10.58 33.19 12.07
C LYS A 282 -9.89 32.37 10.98
N ASP A 283 -8.87 31.60 11.32
CA ASP A 283 -8.09 30.80 10.39
C ASP A 283 -8.42 29.30 10.51
N HIS A 284 -9.16 28.78 9.53
CA HIS A 284 -9.40 27.34 9.41
C HIS A 284 -8.13 26.55 9.05
N SER A 285 -7.17 27.13 8.32
CA SER A 285 -5.95 26.46 7.89
C SER A 285 -4.99 26.21 9.05
N ALA A 286 -4.77 27.20 9.94
CA ALA A 286 -4.01 27.02 11.17
C ALA A 286 -4.62 25.95 12.08
N TYR A 287 -5.94 25.98 12.28
CA TYR A 287 -6.65 24.96 13.04
C TYR A 287 -6.52 23.56 12.43
N GLN A 288 -6.70 23.45 11.10
CA GLN A 288 -6.63 22.16 10.39
C GLN A 288 -5.19 21.61 10.35
N LYS A 289 -4.17 22.48 10.31
CA LYS A 289 -2.76 22.11 10.52
C LYS A 289 -2.55 21.53 11.93
N PHE A 290 -2.96 22.25 12.97
CA PHE A 290 -2.84 21.81 14.36
C PHE A 290 -3.56 20.46 14.62
N ARG A 291 -4.79 20.29 14.09
CA ARG A 291 -5.53 19.02 14.15
C ARG A 291 -4.77 17.89 13.45
N LYS A 292 -4.22 18.13 12.25
CA LYS A 292 -3.41 17.14 11.51
C LYS A 292 -2.16 16.73 12.29
N GLU A 293 -1.44 17.68 12.88
CA GLU A 293 -0.21 17.43 13.66
C GLU A 293 -0.47 16.53 14.89
N ILE A 294 -1.62 16.70 15.56
CA ILE A 294 -2.03 15.83 16.67
C ILE A 294 -2.46 14.45 16.19
N GLU A 295 -3.35 14.37 15.20
CA GLU A 295 -3.88 13.10 14.68
C GLU A 295 -2.73 12.21 14.17
N LEU A 296 -1.83 12.81 13.39
CA LEU A 296 -0.58 12.20 12.92
C LEU A 296 0.21 11.47 14.02
N GLN A 297 0.45 12.13 15.15
CA GLN A 297 1.20 11.52 16.25
C GLN A 297 0.44 10.35 16.89
N LEU A 298 -0.88 10.47 17.08
CA LEU A 298 -1.73 9.40 17.62
C LEU A 298 -1.72 8.15 16.72
N GLN A 299 -1.65 8.33 15.41
CA GLN A 299 -1.66 7.26 14.39
C GLN A 299 -0.27 6.64 14.13
N SER A 300 0.81 7.26 14.62
CA SER A 300 2.19 6.84 14.33
C SER A 300 2.72 5.75 15.28
N VAL A 301 2.03 5.44 16.37
CA VAL A 301 2.55 4.58 17.45
C VAL A 301 2.17 3.09 17.35
N HIS A 302 1.62 2.64 16.21
CA HIS A 302 1.13 1.26 16.06
C HIS A 302 2.22 0.19 16.26
N GLY A 303 3.48 0.51 15.94
CA GLY A 303 4.63 -0.40 16.15
C GLY A 303 4.77 -0.88 17.60
N VAL A 304 4.40 -0.05 18.59
CA VAL A 304 4.46 -0.38 20.03
C VAL A 304 3.49 -1.52 20.41
N THR A 305 2.46 -1.77 19.61
CA THR A 305 1.48 -2.85 19.86
C THR A 305 2.00 -4.24 19.47
N LEU A 306 3.02 -4.32 18.61
CA LEU A 306 3.56 -5.54 18.03
C LEU A 306 4.79 -6.03 18.81
N LEU A 307 4.87 -7.33 19.09
CA LEU A 307 5.98 -7.90 19.85
C LEU A 307 7.29 -7.88 19.05
N GLY A 308 8.37 -7.44 19.69
CA GLY A 308 9.73 -7.48 19.14
C GLY A 308 10.07 -6.35 18.15
N THR A 309 9.21 -5.35 17.98
CA THR A 309 9.57 -4.11 17.26
C THR A 309 10.50 -3.23 18.10
N ALA A 310 11.26 -2.36 17.45
CA ALA A 310 12.16 -1.43 18.16
C ALA A 310 11.36 -0.49 19.08
N GLU A 311 10.19 -0.06 18.62
CA GLU A 311 9.27 0.82 19.33
C GLU A 311 8.65 0.13 20.56
N GLN A 312 8.27 -1.15 20.47
CA GLN A 312 7.76 -1.92 21.61
C GLN A 312 8.85 -2.15 22.66
N ILE A 313 10.10 -2.40 22.23
CA ILE A 313 11.24 -2.60 23.12
C ILE A 313 11.60 -1.29 23.83
N GLY A 314 11.75 -0.19 23.09
CA GLY A 314 12.09 1.14 23.63
C GLY A 314 11.03 1.67 24.59
N ALA A 315 9.74 1.49 24.28
CA ALA A 315 8.64 1.99 25.09
C ALA A 315 8.65 1.50 26.55
N ARG A 316 9.28 0.36 26.88
CA ARG A 316 9.40 -0.07 28.29
C ARG A 316 10.26 0.90 29.09
N GLU A 317 11.36 1.39 28.52
CA GLU A 317 12.28 2.31 29.20
C GLU A 317 11.69 3.72 29.26
N ASP A 318 11.09 4.22 28.17
CA ASP A 318 10.42 5.53 28.14
C ASP A 318 9.33 5.64 29.21
N PHE A 319 8.50 4.60 29.37
CA PHE A 319 7.45 4.54 30.38
C PHE A 319 8.02 4.43 31.79
N PHE A 320 9.06 3.61 31.99
CA PHE A 320 9.75 3.48 33.28
C PHE A 320 10.34 4.83 33.74
N GLN A 321 11.09 5.50 32.87
CA GLN A 321 11.68 6.81 33.19
C GLN A 321 10.61 7.89 33.37
N ASN A 322 9.51 7.85 32.60
CA ASN A 322 8.37 8.76 32.81
C ASN A 322 7.74 8.59 34.19
N MET A 323 7.43 7.35 34.61
CA MET A 323 6.85 7.06 35.92
C MET A 323 7.81 7.40 37.05
N LYS A 324 9.09 6.98 36.95
CA LYS A 324 10.14 7.26 37.94
C LYS A 324 10.37 8.76 38.17
N ARG A 325 10.35 9.56 37.10
CA ARG A 325 10.44 11.03 37.15
C ARG A 325 9.26 11.65 37.91
N ARG A 326 8.03 11.20 37.61
CA ARG A 326 6.79 11.75 38.20
C ARG A 326 6.57 11.32 39.65
N LEU A 327 7.04 10.12 40.03
CA LEU A 327 7.02 9.60 41.40
C LEU A 327 8.21 10.06 42.26
N SER A 328 9.04 10.99 41.79
CA SER A 328 10.32 11.37 42.44
C SER A 328 10.21 11.92 43.87
N ARG A 329 9.01 12.34 44.32
CA ARG A 329 8.72 12.72 45.72
C ARG A 329 8.55 11.54 46.68
N LYS A 330 8.10 10.37 46.19
CA LYS A 330 7.90 9.11 46.93
C LYS A 330 8.43 7.95 46.07
N PRO A 331 9.76 7.85 45.84
CA PRO A 331 10.36 6.93 44.87
C PRO A 331 10.09 5.45 45.15
N GLU A 332 9.79 5.08 46.40
CA GLU A 332 9.37 3.75 46.82
C GLU A 332 8.10 3.26 46.10
N LEU A 333 7.15 4.15 45.80
CA LEU A 333 5.94 3.82 45.03
C LEU A 333 6.26 3.34 43.61
N CYS A 334 7.44 3.64 43.08
CA CYS A 334 7.87 3.19 41.76
C CYS A 334 7.96 1.65 41.72
N GLU A 335 8.58 1.03 42.74
CA GLU A 335 8.72 -0.43 42.82
C GLU A 335 7.38 -1.14 42.96
N ASP A 336 6.38 -0.49 43.56
CA ASP A 336 5.02 -1.01 43.73
C ASP A 336 4.10 -0.79 42.53
N LEU A 337 4.32 0.25 41.72
CA LEU A 337 3.45 0.59 40.60
C LEU A 337 3.92 0.01 39.25
N ILE A 338 5.20 -0.32 39.08
CA ILE A 338 5.75 -0.85 37.81
C ILE A 338 5.25 -2.28 37.52
N PRO A 339 4.59 -2.53 36.38
CA PRO A 339 4.18 -3.86 35.95
C PRO A 339 5.32 -4.77 35.46
N SER A 340 5.09 -6.08 35.60
CA SER A 340 5.88 -7.13 34.95
C SER A 340 5.65 -7.14 33.42
N PHE A 341 4.38 -7.19 33.01
CA PHE A 341 3.94 -7.19 31.62
C PHE A 341 4.37 -5.92 30.84
N PRO A 342 4.48 -5.94 29.50
CA PRO A 342 4.91 -4.78 28.71
C PRO A 342 3.88 -3.63 28.70
N PRO A 343 4.31 -2.40 28.34
CA PRO A 343 3.40 -1.31 28.00
C PRO A 343 2.34 -1.72 26.96
N VAL A 344 1.27 -0.93 26.85
CA VAL A 344 0.15 -1.11 25.88
C VAL A 344 -0.69 -2.40 26.05
N CYS A 345 -0.24 -3.45 26.76
CA CYS A 345 -1.07 -4.64 27.09
C CYS A 345 -2.40 -4.26 27.78
N ARG A 346 -2.40 -3.14 28.54
CA ARG A 346 -3.59 -2.39 28.93
C ARG A 346 -3.63 -1.06 28.18
N ARG A 347 -4.85 -0.53 28.05
CA ARG A 347 -5.15 0.82 27.58
C ARG A 347 -4.17 1.87 28.13
N LEU A 348 -3.48 2.58 27.25
CA LEU A 348 -2.64 3.71 27.61
C LEU A 348 -3.46 4.80 28.30
N THR A 349 -2.88 5.40 29.33
CA THR A 349 -3.49 6.42 30.20
C THR A 349 -2.33 7.27 30.76
N PRO A 350 -2.32 8.62 30.70
CA PRO A 350 -1.21 9.41 31.24
C PRO A 350 -1.44 9.75 32.70
N GLY A 351 -2.71 9.87 33.12
CA GLY A 351 -3.12 10.37 34.42
C GLY A 351 -2.56 11.77 34.71
N PRO A 352 -3.02 12.83 34.03
CA PRO A 352 -2.62 14.20 34.34
C PRO A 352 -2.79 14.52 35.84
N GLY A 353 -1.67 14.69 36.55
CA GLY A 353 -1.64 14.91 38.00
C GLY A 353 -1.87 13.65 38.87
N TYR A 354 -2.11 12.47 38.30
CA TYR A 354 -2.38 11.25 39.06
C TYR A 354 -1.15 10.74 39.82
N LEU A 355 0.00 10.57 39.15
CA LEU A 355 1.22 10.10 39.81
C LEU A 355 1.69 11.09 40.87
N GLU A 356 1.54 12.38 40.58
CA GLU A 356 1.82 13.49 41.50
C GLU A 356 0.90 13.41 42.74
N ALA A 357 -0.39 13.14 42.55
CA ALA A 357 -1.35 12.95 43.64
C ALA A 357 -1.01 11.75 44.55
N LEU A 358 -0.46 10.65 44.01
CA LEU A 358 0.03 9.54 44.87
C LEU A 358 1.22 9.95 45.76
N THR A 359 1.96 10.99 45.35
CA THR A 359 3.05 11.57 46.15
C THR A 359 2.63 12.66 47.13
N ASP A 360 1.34 13.01 47.19
CA ASP A 360 0.79 13.97 48.15
C ASP A 360 0.67 13.36 49.57
N ASP A 361 0.73 14.19 50.60
CA ASP A 361 0.70 13.75 51.99
C ASP A 361 -0.73 13.42 52.48
N LYS A 362 -1.76 13.77 51.69
CA LYS A 362 -3.15 13.34 51.91
C LYS A 362 -3.49 11.96 51.32
N VAL A 363 -2.59 11.29 50.60
CA VAL A 363 -2.92 10.10 49.80
C VAL A 363 -2.10 8.88 50.23
N ASP A 364 -2.80 7.88 50.74
CA ASP A 364 -2.26 6.56 51.07
C ASP A 364 -2.56 5.56 49.95
N VAL A 365 -1.53 4.84 49.50
CA VAL A 365 -1.61 3.84 48.42
C VAL A 365 -1.73 2.45 49.03
N ILE A 366 -2.95 1.90 49.05
CA ILE A 366 -3.25 0.62 49.70
C ILE A 366 -3.24 -0.50 48.66
N THR A 367 -2.22 -1.37 48.76
CA THR A 367 -2.09 -2.61 47.96
C THR A 367 -2.69 -3.83 48.66
N SER A 368 -2.93 -3.75 49.98
CA SER A 368 -3.59 -4.78 50.79
C SER A 368 -5.00 -5.11 50.25
N LYS A 369 -5.29 -6.40 50.11
CA LYS A 369 -6.59 -6.87 49.60
C LYS A 369 -7.73 -6.52 50.57
N ILE A 370 -8.78 -5.87 50.07
CA ILE A 370 -10.04 -5.68 50.81
C ILE A 370 -10.69 -7.05 51.14
N VAL A 371 -11.05 -7.23 52.41
CA VAL A 371 -11.74 -8.42 52.93
C VAL A 371 -13.25 -8.17 53.03
N LYS A 372 -13.65 -7.03 53.61
CA LYS A 372 -15.03 -6.59 53.73
C LYS A 372 -15.11 -5.07 53.92
N VAL A 373 -16.31 -4.54 53.84
CA VAL A 373 -16.70 -3.20 54.35
C VAL A 373 -17.58 -3.42 55.58
N ASP A 374 -17.62 -2.46 56.50
CA ASP A 374 -18.58 -2.41 57.60
C ASP A 374 -19.29 -1.05 57.68
N ALA A 375 -19.94 -0.74 58.80
CA ALA A 375 -20.69 0.51 58.95
C ALA A 375 -19.83 1.78 58.82
N GLU A 376 -18.54 1.70 59.16
CA GLU A 376 -17.65 2.86 59.38
C GLU A 376 -16.48 2.90 58.40
N GLY A 377 -16.08 1.77 57.80
CA GLY A 377 -14.89 1.72 56.97
C GLY A 377 -14.64 0.42 56.21
N ILE A 378 -13.44 0.33 55.64
CA ILE A 378 -12.96 -0.81 54.87
C ILE A 378 -12.00 -1.63 55.74
N ILE A 379 -12.09 -2.97 55.68
CA ILE A 379 -11.16 -3.88 56.36
C ILE A 379 -10.32 -4.64 55.33
N THR A 380 -9.00 -4.60 55.54
CA THR A 380 -7.98 -5.16 54.65
C THR A 380 -7.36 -6.46 55.21
N ALA A 381 -6.69 -7.21 54.36
CA ALA A 381 -6.18 -8.56 54.67
C ALA A 381 -4.97 -8.59 55.62
N ASP A 382 -4.36 -7.43 55.88
CA ASP A 382 -3.36 -7.18 56.92
C ASP A 382 -3.98 -6.96 58.31
N GLY A 383 -5.32 -6.89 58.40
CA GLY A 383 -6.07 -6.68 59.63
C GLY A 383 -6.31 -5.21 59.98
N GLN A 384 -5.94 -4.26 59.12
CA GLN A 384 -6.23 -2.84 59.32
C GLN A 384 -7.71 -2.52 59.03
N HIS A 385 -8.20 -1.47 59.70
CA HIS A 385 -9.49 -0.83 59.45
C HIS A 385 -9.24 0.60 59.01
N HIS A 386 -9.88 1.01 57.92
CA HIS A 386 -9.74 2.31 57.31
C HIS A 386 -11.09 3.05 57.37
N PRO A 387 -11.33 3.87 58.41
CA PRO A 387 -12.54 4.67 58.53
C PRO A 387 -12.65 5.66 57.36
N THR A 388 -13.84 5.76 56.76
CA THR A 388 -14.04 6.59 55.56
C THR A 388 -15.45 7.14 55.51
N ASP A 389 -15.62 8.36 55.00
CA ASP A 389 -16.90 9.06 54.94
C ASP A 389 -17.57 8.91 53.57
N VAL A 390 -16.77 8.71 52.51
CA VAL A 390 -17.24 8.48 51.14
C VAL A 390 -16.44 7.37 50.45
N LEU A 391 -17.14 6.33 50.00
CA LEU A 391 -16.58 5.17 49.33
C LEU A 391 -16.92 5.22 47.84
N VAL A 392 -15.90 5.37 47.00
CA VAL A 392 -15.99 5.48 45.54
C VAL A 392 -15.54 4.18 44.87
N CYS A 393 -16.47 3.51 44.20
CA CYS A 393 -16.17 2.37 43.34
C CYS A 393 -15.84 2.85 41.91
N ALA A 394 -14.55 2.85 41.55
CA ALA A 394 -14.06 3.11 40.21
C ALA A 394 -13.86 1.80 39.41
N THR A 395 -14.82 0.87 39.57
CA THR A 395 -14.63 -0.57 39.31
C THR A 395 -14.94 -1.04 37.90
N GLY A 396 -15.37 -0.14 37.01
CA GLY A 396 -15.54 -0.40 35.58
C GLY A 396 -16.93 -0.91 35.19
N PHE A 397 -16.98 -1.68 34.09
CA PHE A 397 -18.20 -2.07 33.39
C PHE A 397 -18.22 -3.57 33.05
N ASP A 398 -19.40 -4.09 32.71
CA ASP A 398 -19.58 -5.42 32.15
C ASP A 398 -19.19 -5.46 30.65
N THR A 399 -18.03 -6.08 30.39
CA THR A 399 -17.43 -6.19 29.06
C THR A 399 -17.69 -7.55 28.38
N THR A 400 -18.79 -8.25 28.73
CA THR A 400 -19.18 -9.50 28.07
C THR A 400 -19.75 -9.32 26.66
N PHE A 401 -20.04 -8.09 26.24
CA PHE A 401 -20.80 -7.72 25.04
C PHE A 401 -22.25 -8.27 25.01
N THR A 402 -22.72 -8.95 26.06
CA THR A 402 -24.08 -9.51 26.13
C THR A 402 -25.14 -8.40 25.94
N PRO A 403 -26.10 -8.56 24.99
CA PRO A 403 -27.17 -7.60 24.80
C PRO A 403 -28.01 -7.37 26.05
N ARG A 404 -28.50 -6.12 26.22
CA ARG A 404 -29.20 -5.68 27.44
C ARG A 404 -30.69 -6.04 27.46
N PHE A 405 -31.19 -6.64 26.38
CA PHE A 405 -32.55 -7.15 26.19
C PHE A 405 -32.49 -8.45 25.36
N PRO A 406 -33.54 -9.28 25.35
CA PRO A 406 -33.60 -10.46 24.49
C PRO A 406 -33.60 -10.03 23.01
N LEU A 407 -32.48 -10.27 22.34
CA LEU A 407 -32.27 -10.08 20.91
C LEU A 407 -32.24 -11.46 20.25
N ILE A 408 -33.26 -11.77 19.45
CA ILE A 408 -33.56 -13.12 18.96
C ILE A 408 -33.52 -13.15 17.42
N GLY A 409 -32.54 -13.85 16.86
CA GLY A 409 -32.35 -14.02 15.42
C GLY A 409 -33.08 -15.24 14.85
N ARG A 410 -32.62 -15.71 13.69
CA ARG A 410 -33.18 -16.87 12.98
C ARG A 410 -33.25 -18.11 13.88
N ASN A 411 -34.28 -18.93 13.66
CA ASN A 411 -34.55 -20.16 14.42
C ASN A 411 -34.70 -19.97 15.95
N GLY A 412 -35.02 -18.76 16.43
CA GLY A 412 -35.20 -18.48 17.86
C GLY A 412 -33.88 -18.37 18.65
N VAL A 413 -32.74 -18.26 17.97
CA VAL A 413 -31.42 -18.17 18.64
C VAL A 413 -31.22 -16.77 19.22
N THR A 414 -31.06 -16.67 20.54
CA THR A 414 -30.72 -15.39 21.18
C THR A 414 -29.24 -15.04 20.96
N LEU A 415 -28.93 -13.75 20.75
CA LEU A 415 -27.54 -13.32 20.57
C LEU A 415 -26.70 -13.56 21.84
N ALA A 416 -27.33 -13.44 23.02
CA ALA A 416 -26.71 -13.82 24.29
C ALA A 416 -26.23 -15.29 24.32
N ASN A 417 -27.01 -16.23 23.76
CA ASN A 417 -26.58 -17.63 23.63
C ASN A 417 -25.50 -17.80 22.54
N ARG A 418 -25.61 -17.10 21.39
CA ARG A 418 -24.60 -17.11 20.31
C ARG A 418 -23.23 -16.61 20.77
N TRP A 419 -23.19 -15.69 21.75
CA TRP A 419 -21.98 -15.11 22.31
C TRP A 419 -21.55 -15.68 23.68
N GLN A 420 -22.31 -16.62 24.26
CA GLN A 420 -22.12 -17.12 25.64
C GLN A 420 -20.71 -17.64 25.95
N LYS A 421 -20.03 -18.27 24.99
CA LYS A 421 -18.65 -18.77 25.14
C LYS A 421 -17.61 -17.73 24.73
N THR A 422 -17.86 -17.09 23.60
CA THR A 422 -17.05 -16.00 23.05
C THR A 422 -17.97 -15.12 22.21
N PRO A 423 -17.90 -13.79 22.33
CA PRO A 423 -18.56 -12.89 21.40
C PRO A 423 -17.79 -12.87 20.06
N GLU A 424 -18.48 -13.15 18.97
CA GLU A 424 -17.91 -13.32 17.63
C GLU A 424 -18.72 -12.54 16.59
N THR A 425 -18.02 -11.96 15.63
CA THR A 425 -18.55 -11.03 14.62
C THR A 425 -17.84 -11.20 13.29
N TYR A 426 -18.40 -10.65 12.24
CA TYR A 426 -17.69 -10.34 11.00
C TYR A 426 -17.34 -8.84 10.97
N LEU A 427 -16.04 -8.54 10.82
CA LEU A 427 -15.47 -7.18 10.80
C LEU A 427 -15.94 -6.28 11.96
N SER A 428 -16.33 -6.88 13.09
CA SER A 428 -16.90 -6.21 14.26
C SER A 428 -18.31 -5.60 14.07
N LEU A 429 -18.90 -5.77 12.87
CA LEU A 429 -20.13 -5.11 12.40
C LEU A 429 -21.40 -5.98 12.54
N ALA A 430 -21.30 -7.28 12.23
CA ALA A 430 -22.43 -8.15 11.96
C ALA A 430 -22.23 -9.57 12.53
N VAL A 431 -23.31 -10.36 12.65
CA VAL A 431 -23.30 -11.71 13.26
C VAL A 431 -24.10 -12.70 12.41
N ASP A 432 -23.61 -13.93 12.30
CA ASP A 432 -24.29 -15.01 11.57
C ASP A 432 -25.63 -15.39 12.22
N GLY A 433 -26.70 -15.48 11.42
CA GLY A 433 -28.05 -15.77 11.89
C GLY A 433 -28.86 -14.57 12.38
N PHE A 434 -28.33 -13.34 12.26
CA PHE A 434 -29.01 -12.09 12.63
C PHE A 434 -29.11 -11.16 11.39
N PRO A 435 -30.07 -11.39 10.47
CA PRO A 435 -30.16 -10.62 9.23
C PRO A 435 -30.54 -9.16 9.50
N ASN A 436 -30.06 -8.25 8.66
CA ASN A 436 -30.28 -6.80 8.74
C ASN A 436 -29.94 -6.17 10.12
N TYR A 437 -29.18 -6.87 10.96
CA TYR A 437 -28.72 -6.39 12.26
C TYR A 437 -27.25 -6.00 12.19
N PHE A 438 -26.96 -4.76 12.58
CA PHE A 438 -25.62 -4.22 12.67
C PHE A 438 -25.35 -3.70 14.09
N VAL A 439 -24.09 -3.70 14.51
CA VAL A 439 -23.65 -3.17 15.81
C VAL A 439 -22.50 -2.19 15.62
N CYS A 440 -22.65 -0.98 16.16
CA CYS A 440 -21.54 -0.04 16.35
C CYS A 440 -20.75 -0.46 17.59
N LEU A 441 -19.42 -0.39 17.52
CA LEU A 441 -18.52 -0.70 18.62
C LEU A 441 -18.74 -2.11 19.20
N GLY A 442 -18.95 -3.08 18.29
CA GLY A 442 -19.14 -4.48 18.61
C GLY A 442 -17.88 -5.18 19.15
N PRO A 443 -17.96 -6.50 19.39
CA PRO A 443 -16.79 -7.35 19.62
C PRO A 443 -15.72 -7.11 18.55
N ASN A 444 -14.47 -6.97 18.98
CA ASN A 444 -13.32 -6.60 18.16
C ASN A 444 -13.37 -5.21 17.46
N ALA A 445 -14.21 -4.26 17.91
CA ALA A 445 -14.27 -2.90 17.35
C ALA A 445 -13.43 -1.83 18.08
N ALA A 446 -13.00 -2.06 19.33
CA ALA A 446 -12.13 -1.11 20.03
C ALA A 446 -10.73 -1.12 19.40
N LEU A 447 -10.00 -0.02 19.44
CA LEU A 447 -8.71 0.08 18.75
C LEU A 447 -7.51 -0.15 19.70
N GLY A 448 -6.33 -0.47 19.14
CA GLY A 448 -5.07 -0.58 19.88
C GLY A 448 -4.25 0.73 19.97
N GLU A 449 -4.39 1.61 18.98
CA GLU A 449 -3.93 3.01 18.95
C GLU A 449 -4.91 3.88 18.15
N GLY A 450 -4.64 5.18 18.00
CA GLY A 450 -5.40 6.05 17.10
C GLY A 450 -6.83 6.36 17.55
N ASN A 451 -7.66 6.80 16.61
CA ASN A 451 -8.90 7.52 16.90
C ASN A 451 -10.17 6.73 16.57
N LEU A 452 -10.93 6.34 17.61
CA LEU A 452 -12.15 5.53 17.47
C LEU A 452 -13.28 6.24 16.70
N LEU A 453 -13.32 7.58 16.65
CA LEU A 453 -14.35 8.28 15.86
C LEU A 453 -14.20 7.98 14.36
N LEU A 454 -12.96 7.76 13.90
CA LEU A 454 -12.69 7.35 12.51
C LEU A 454 -13.23 5.95 12.23
N LEU A 455 -13.19 5.05 13.22
CA LEU A 455 -13.82 3.73 13.14
C LEU A 455 -15.35 3.86 13.18
N ILE A 456 -15.94 4.59 14.14
CA ILE A 456 -17.39 4.79 14.25
C ILE A 456 -17.99 5.37 12.96
N GLU A 457 -17.37 6.42 12.40
CA GLU A 457 -17.82 6.98 11.12
C GLU A 457 -17.72 5.94 9.99
N LYS A 458 -16.74 5.01 10.02
CA LYS A 458 -16.58 3.98 8.99
C LYS A 458 -17.47 2.75 9.17
N GLU A 459 -17.80 2.34 10.40
CA GLU A 459 -18.88 1.37 10.69
C GLU A 459 -20.19 1.89 10.07
N ILE A 460 -20.52 3.16 10.34
CA ILE A 460 -21.76 3.79 9.89
C ILE A 460 -21.77 4.02 8.38
N ASP A 461 -20.65 4.41 7.78
CA ASP A 461 -20.49 4.48 6.32
C ASP A 461 -20.78 3.11 5.67
N TYR A 462 -20.20 2.03 6.22
CA TYR A 462 -20.44 0.65 5.78
C TYR A 462 -21.92 0.28 5.87
N PHE A 463 -22.61 0.63 6.97
CA PHE A 463 -24.04 0.37 7.13
C PHE A 463 -24.88 1.14 6.09
N THR A 464 -24.51 2.38 5.76
CA THR A 464 -25.19 3.11 4.68
C THR A 464 -24.99 2.48 3.31
N LEU A 465 -23.80 1.97 3.00
CA LEU A 465 -23.56 1.22 1.75
C LEU A 465 -24.39 -0.07 1.69
N CYS A 466 -24.53 -0.79 2.81
CA CYS A 466 -25.39 -1.97 2.89
C CYS A 466 -26.86 -1.63 2.68
N ALA A 467 -27.35 -0.55 3.29
CA ALA A 467 -28.72 -0.07 3.10
C ALA A 467 -28.99 0.36 1.65
N GLN A 468 -28.08 1.12 1.03
CA GLN A 468 -28.18 1.48 -0.40
C GLN A 468 -28.26 0.24 -1.31
N LYS A 469 -27.42 -0.78 -1.06
CA LYS A 469 -27.50 -2.06 -1.76
C LYS A 469 -28.86 -2.74 -1.55
N MET A 470 -29.43 -2.69 -0.35
CA MET A 470 -30.77 -3.27 -0.07
C MET A 470 -31.93 -2.51 -0.73
N GLN A 471 -31.78 -1.21 -1.00
CA GLN A 471 -32.74 -0.45 -1.79
C GLN A 471 -32.63 -0.81 -3.27
N ARG A 472 -31.41 -0.68 -3.84
CA ARG A 472 -31.17 -0.88 -5.27
C ARG A 472 -31.41 -2.32 -5.72
N ASP A 473 -30.82 -3.29 -5.01
CA ASP A 473 -30.86 -4.71 -5.43
C ASP A 473 -32.15 -5.44 -5.00
N ASN A 474 -33.16 -4.71 -4.51
CA ASN A 474 -34.44 -5.22 -4.02
C ASN A 474 -34.31 -6.38 -2.98
N ILE A 475 -33.30 -6.31 -2.13
CA ILE A 475 -32.98 -7.33 -1.10
C ILE A 475 -33.88 -7.09 0.12
N ARG A 476 -34.63 -8.12 0.58
CA ARG A 476 -35.44 -8.06 1.81
C ARG A 476 -34.61 -8.37 3.07
N ALA A 477 -33.68 -9.31 3.00
CA ALA A 477 -32.78 -9.64 4.09
C ALA A 477 -31.33 -9.86 3.62
N MET A 478 -30.39 -9.29 4.35
CA MET A 478 -28.94 -9.43 4.19
C MET A 478 -28.38 -10.09 5.45
N SER A 479 -27.78 -11.27 5.31
CA SER A 479 -27.12 -11.99 6.42
C SER A 479 -25.68 -12.27 6.07
N VAL A 480 -24.76 -12.01 7.00
CA VAL A 480 -23.36 -12.41 6.84
C VAL A 480 -23.21 -13.93 6.90
N ARG A 481 -22.22 -14.47 6.18
CA ARG A 481 -21.90 -15.91 6.18
C ARG A 481 -21.22 -16.31 7.49
N LYS A 482 -21.58 -17.49 7.99
CA LYS A 482 -20.95 -18.08 9.18
C LYS A 482 -19.46 -18.33 8.98
N GLU A 483 -19.09 -18.72 7.77
CA GLU A 483 -17.70 -18.94 7.34
C GLU A 483 -16.89 -17.64 7.37
N ALA A 484 -17.51 -16.49 7.06
CA ALA A 484 -16.86 -15.19 7.10
C ALA A 484 -16.63 -14.71 8.55
N VAL A 485 -17.61 -14.94 9.44
CA VAL A 485 -17.44 -14.75 10.89
C VAL A 485 -16.29 -15.62 11.41
N GLU A 486 -16.25 -16.91 11.06
CA GLU A 486 -15.21 -17.86 11.47
C GLU A 486 -13.81 -17.55 10.88
N MET A 487 -13.75 -16.93 9.70
CA MET A 487 -12.49 -16.47 9.09
C MET A 487 -11.95 -15.23 9.80
N PHE A 488 -12.79 -14.21 10.07
CA PHE A 488 -12.37 -13.02 10.83
C PHE A 488 -11.97 -13.40 12.27
N THR A 489 -12.77 -14.26 12.91
CA THR A 489 -12.50 -14.88 14.21
C THR A 489 -11.10 -15.50 14.27
N ARG A 490 -10.71 -16.32 13.28
CA ARG A 490 -9.36 -16.92 13.22
C ARG A 490 -8.26 -15.90 12.89
N HIS A 491 -8.56 -14.89 12.08
CA HIS A 491 -7.61 -13.82 11.79
C HIS A 491 -7.29 -12.99 13.04
N CYS A 492 -8.29 -12.64 13.86
CA CYS A 492 -8.09 -12.00 15.15
C CYS A 492 -7.12 -12.79 16.03
N ASP A 493 -7.29 -14.11 16.15
CA ASP A 493 -6.43 -14.94 17.01
C ASP A 493 -4.96 -14.96 16.52
N GLN A 494 -4.74 -15.07 15.21
CA GLN A 494 -3.41 -15.06 14.57
C GLN A 494 -2.76 -13.67 14.50
N TYR A 495 -3.56 -12.61 14.59
CA TYR A 495 -3.08 -11.24 14.75
C TYR A 495 -2.74 -10.93 16.21
N PHE A 496 -3.57 -11.31 17.17
CA PHE A 496 -3.30 -10.99 18.57
C PHE A 496 -2.15 -11.83 19.16
N SER A 497 -1.88 -13.03 18.64
CA SER A 497 -0.74 -13.87 19.09
C SER A 497 0.66 -13.27 18.83
N ARG A 498 0.76 -12.15 18.10
CA ARG A 498 2.00 -11.38 17.86
C ARG A 498 1.97 -9.97 18.48
N THR A 499 1.03 -9.71 19.38
CA THR A 499 0.82 -8.39 20.02
C THR A 499 0.99 -8.45 21.54
N VAL A 500 1.34 -7.30 22.12
CA VAL A 500 1.37 -7.09 23.58
C VAL A 500 0.03 -7.37 24.26
N PHE A 501 -1.10 -7.41 23.54
CA PHE A 501 -2.42 -7.64 24.13
C PHE A 501 -2.63 -9.09 24.60
N SER A 502 -1.93 -10.05 24.00
CA SER A 502 -1.96 -11.47 24.40
C SER A 502 -1.02 -11.81 25.55
N GLU A 503 -0.11 -10.90 25.93
CA GLU A 503 0.81 -11.08 27.06
C GLU A 503 0.08 -11.22 28.39
N LYS A 504 0.78 -11.75 29.41
CA LYS A 504 0.22 -12.03 30.75
C LYS A 504 -0.06 -10.76 31.57
N CYS A 505 -1.02 -9.96 31.12
CA CYS A 505 -1.66 -8.89 31.89
C CYS A 505 -3.17 -9.07 31.91
N ARG A 506 -3.76 -8.87 33.10
CA ARG A 506 -5.21 -8.86 33.28
C ARG A 506 -5.81 -7.62 32.61
N SER A 507 -6.66 -7.76 31.60
CA SER A 507 -7.26 -6.61 30.90
C SER A 507 -8.72 -6.86 30.52
N TRP A 508 -9.49 -5.78 30.36
CA TRP A 508 -10.89 -5.87 29.91
C TRP A 508 -11.00 -6.35 28.45
N TYR A 509 -9.94 -6.13 27.65
CA TYR A 509 -9.79 -6.68 26.30
C TYR A 509 -9.91 -8.21 26.23
N LYS A 510 -9.63 -8.89 27.36
CA LYS A 510 -9.66 -10.35 27.55
C LYS A 510 -10.71 -10.76 28.59
N GLY A 511 -11.85 -10.07 28.61
CA GLY A 511 -12.97 -10.36 29.55
C GLY A 511 -12.60 -10.20 31.03
N GLY A 512 -11.55 -9.43 31.35
CA GLY A 512 -11.06 -9.29 32.72
C GLY A 512 -10.22 -10.47 33.23
N THR A 513 -9.64 -11.28 32.32
CA THR A 513 -8.72 -12.39 32.63
C THR A 513 -7.29 -12.10 32.14
N GLU A 514 -6.32 -12.96 32.46
CA GLU A 514 -4.91 -12.80 32.10
C GLU A 514 -4.56 -13.50 30.78
N ASP A 515 -4.85 -14.79 30.68
CA ASP A 515 -4.59 -15.64 29.49
C ASP A 515 -5.82 -15.77 28.55
N GLY A 516 -6.81 -14.87 28.66
CA GLY A 516 -8.04 -14.94 27.87
C GLY A 516 -7.90 -14.50 26.41
N ARG A 517 -8.89 -14.86 25.59
CA ARG A 517 -8.98 -14.43 24.19
C ARG A 517 -9.22 -12.91 24.07
N VAL A 518 -8.52 -12.25 23.16
CA VAL A 518 -8.70 -10.80 22.89
C VAL A 518 -9.98 -10.59 22.06
N THR A 519 -11.03 -10.11 22.72
CA THR A 519 -12.40 -9.98 22.16
C THR A 519 -12.86 -8.53 22.02
N ALA A 520 -12.13 -7.56 22.57
CA ALA A 520 -12.47 -6.14 22.42
C ALA A 520 -11.83 -5.48 21.19
N LEU A 521 -10.62 -5.89 20.82
CA LEU A 521 -9.75 -5.11 19.94
C LEU A 521 -9.86 -5.48 18.45
N TRP A 522 -9.71 -4.49 17.59
CA TRP A 522 -9.56 -4.61 16.15
C TRP A 522 -8.18 -5.19 15.79
N PRO A 523 -8.08 -6.16 14.85
CA PRO A 523 -6.81 -6.74 14.43
C PRO A 523 -6.05 -5.81 13.46
N GLY A 524 -5.51 -4.70 13.98
CA GLY A 524 -4.69 -3.75 13.23
C GLY A 524 -4.75 -2.34 13.78
N SER A 525 -4.26 -1.37 13.00
CA SER A 525 -4.32 0.05 13.34
C SER A 525 -5.68 0.69 13.06
N SER A 526 -5.90 1.91 13.57
CA SER A 526 -7.10 2.68 13.22
C SER A 526 -7.13 3.01 11.72
N LEU A 527 -5.98 3.35 11.11
CA LEU A 527 -5.87 3.52 9.66
C LEU A 527 -6.15 2.21 8.88
N HIS A 528 -5.76 1.04 9.43
CA HIS A 528 -6.14 -0.25 8.86
C HIS A 528 -7.66 -0.45 8.89
N SER A 529 -8.33 -0.13 10.00
CA SER A 529 -9.80 -0.20 10.10
C SER A 529 -10.48 0.70 9.07
N MET A 530 -10.01 1.95 8.88
CA MET A 530 -10.56 2.88 7.88
C MET A 530 -10.45 2.35 6.45
N LYS A 531 -9.41 1.56 6.14
CA LYS A 531 -9.21 0.95 4.82
C LYS A 531 -10.05 -0.31 4.65
N ALA A 532 -10.11 -1.17 5.65
CA ALA A 532 -10.90 -2.41 5.63
C ALA A 532 -12.41 -2.15 5.57
N LEU A 533 -12.89 -1.10 6.26
CA LEU A 533 -14.31 -0.73 6.32
C LEU A 533 -14.75 0.23 5.19
N ALA A 534 -13.85 0.66 4.31
CA ALA A 534 -14.21 1.58 3.22
C ALA A 534 -15.06 0.93 2.12
N TYR A 535 -14.90 -0.38 1.88
CA TYR A 535 -15.50 -1.11 0.76
C TYR A 535 -16.05 -2.46 1.23
N PRO A 536 -17.38 -2.64 1.32
CA PRO A 536 -17.97 -3.92 1.71
C PRO A 536 -17.63 -5.06 0.76
N ARG A 537 -17.21 -6.20 1.31
CA ARG A 537 -16.97 -7.45 0.59
C ARG A 537 -18.30 -8.18 0.36
N TRP A 538 -18.98 -7.84 -0.73
CA TRP A 538 -20.31 -8.36 -1.04
C TRP A 538 -20.38 -9.89 -1.18
N GLU A 539 -19.26 -10.57 -1.39
CA GLU A 539 -19.18 -12.03 -1.44
C GLU A 539 -19.29 -12.70 -0.05
N ASP A 540 -18.99 -11.98 1.04
CA ASP A 540 -19.01 -12.50 2.41
C ASP A 540 -20.45 -12.58 3.00
N TYR A 541 -21.45 -12.14 2.22
CA TYR A 541 -22.87 -12.10 2.60
C TYR A 541 -23.74 -13.07 1.79
N THR A 542 -24.98 -13.24 2.27
CA THR A 542 -26.10 -13.94 1.64
C THR A 542 -27.32 -13.02 1.63
N TYR A 543 -28.17 -13.16 0.60
CA TYR A 543 -29.25 -12.23 0.31
C TYR A 543 -30.55 -13.00 0.05
N ASP A 544 -31.62 -12.64 0.77
CA ASP A 544 -32.99 -13.03 0.48
C ASP A 544 -33.66 -11.85 -0.24
N TYR A 545 -34.33 -12.09 -1.38
CA TYR A 545 -34.87 -11.03 -2.26
C TYR A 545 -36.38 -10.81 -2.04
N VAL A 546 -36.88 -9.60 -2.33
CA VAL A 546 -38.33 -9.37 -2.44
C VAL A 546 -38.88 -10.27 -3.56
N ASN A 547 -40.08 -10.84 -3.34
CA ASN A 547 -40.72 -11.82 -4.23
C ASN A 547 -39.87 -13.05 -4.59
N ASP A 548 -38.77 -13.29 -3.87
CA ASP A 548 -37.73 -14.28 -4.18
C ASP A 548 -37.13 -14.10 -5.61
N ASN A 549 -37.17 -12.86 -6.11
CA ASN A 549 -36.79 -12.45 -7.46
C ASN A 549 -35.41 -11.76 -7.47
N PRO A 550 -34.30 -12.47 -7.74
CA PRO A 550 -32.95 -11.87 -7.75
C PRO A 550 -32.71 -10.91 -8.92
N ASN A 551 -33.62 -10.84 -9.90
CA ASN A 551 -33.54 -9.90 -11.04
C ASN A 551 -34.45 -8.68 -10.85
N GLY A 552 -35.26 -8.64 -9.77
CA GLY A 552 -36.21 -7.56 -9.48
C GLY A 552 -35.60 -6.19 -9.17
N TRP A 553 -34.28 -6.07 -9.25
CA TRP A 553 -33.53 -4.80 -9.20
C TRP A 553 -33.57 -4.05 -10.54
N LEU A 554 -33.80 -4.75 -11.66
CA LEU A 554 -33.94 -4.14 -12.99
C LEU A 554 -35.23 -3.32 -13.16
N GLY A 555 -36.20 -3.52 -12.27
CA GLY A 555 -37.50 -2.84 -12.32
C GLY A 555 -38.29 -3.17 -13.59
N ASP A 556 -39.06 -2.19 -14.04
CA ASP A 556 -39.88 -2.24 -15.26
C ASP A 556 -39.22 -1.64 -16.51
N GLY A 557 -37.91 -1.41 -16.44
CA GLY A 557 -37.11 -0.85 -17.54
C GLY A 557 -37.18 0.67 -17.69
N TRP A 558 -37.83 1.37 -16.75
CA TRP A 558 -37.89 2.84 -16.70
C TRP A 558 -37.07 3.42 -15.54
N THR A 559 -36.73 4.70 -15.65
CA THR A 559 -36.31 5.58 -14.54
C THR A 559 -37.50 6.29 -13.89
N GLU A 560 -37.31 6.90 -12.70
CA GLU A 560 -38.34 7.75 -12.08
C GLU A 560 -38.64 8.99 -12.95
N ASN A 561 -37.59 9.62 -13.51
CA ASN A 561 -37.72 10.82 -14.35
C ASN A 561 -38.52 10.56 -15.64
N GLU A 562 -38.39 9.40 -16.28
CA GLU A 562 -39.20 9.06 -17.45
C GLU A 562 -40.69 8.86 -17.09
N LYS A 563 -40.99 8.18 -15.97
CA LYS A 563 -42.38 8.00 -15.49
C LYS A 563 -43.03 9.33 -15.11
N LEU A 564 -42.30 10.19 -14.40
CA LEU A 564 -42.73 11.53 -14.01
C LEU A 564 -42.76 12.53 -15.19
N LYS A 565 -42.18 12.15 -16.34
CA LYS A 565 -41.98 12.99 -17.54
C LYS A 565 -41.11 14.22 -17.27
N THR A 566 -40.29 14.14 -16.22
CA THR A 566 -39.21 15.06 -15.87
C THR A 566 -37.89 14.58 -16.47
N ILE A 567 -37.92 14.12 -17.72
CA ILE A 567 -36.72 13.66 -18.44
C ILE A 567 -35.76 14.83 -18.59
N ASN A 568 -34.71 14.79 -17.78
CA ASN A 568 -33.53 15.64 -17.90
C ASN A 568 -32.47 14.93 -18.76
N VAL A 569 -31.48 15.69 -19.20
CA VAL A 569 -30.24 15.16 -19.76
C VAL A 569 -29.06 15.61 -18.90
N ASP A 570 -29.26 15.57 -17.57
CA ASP A 570 -28.32 16.16 -16.61
C ASP A 570 -26.95 15.47 -16.64
N TYR A 571 -26.87 14.24 -17.17
CA TYR A 571 -25.63 13.56 -17.57
C TYR A 571 -24.82 14.27 -18.68
N LEU A 572 -25.32 15.39 -19.21
CA LEU A 572 -24.62 16.33 -20.11
C LEU A 572 -24.36 17.71 -19.47
N ASN A 573 -24.79 17.94 -18.23
CA ASN A 573 -24.45 19.15 -17.47
C ASN A 573 -22.97 19.12 -17.09
N ASP A 574 -22.33 20.29 -17.12
CA ASP A 574 -20.88 20.42 -16.96
C ASP A 574 -20.33 19.92 -15.61
N ASP A 575 -21.19 19.69 -14.62
CA ASP A 575 -20.88 19.19 -13.28
C ASP A 575 -21.24 17.71 -13.03
N GLU A 576 -22.03 17.06 -13.89
CA GLU A 576 -22.23 15.59 -13.88
C GLU A 576 -21.39 14.87 -14.94
N VAL A 577 -20.99 15.55 -16.02
CA VAL A 577 -20.03 15.01 -16.98
C VAL A 577 -18.65 14.90 -16.30
N ASP A 578 -18.13 13.68 -16.19
CA ASP A 578 -16.72 13.41 -15.87
C ASP A 578 -15.84 13.88 -17.05
N PHE A 579 -15.64 15.20 -17.14
CA PHE A 579 -14.85 15.80 -18.20
C PHE A 579 -13.38 15.39 -18.03
N PRO A 580 -12.77 14.75 -19.05
CA PRO A 580 -11.34 14.49 -19.01
C PRO A 580 -10.60 15.84 -19.00
N THR A 581 -9.98 16.17 -17.86
CA THR A 581 -9.33 17.46 -17.64
C THR A 581 -8.32 17.78 -18.74
N ASN A 582 -8.46 18.98 -19.33
CA ASN A 582 -7.48 19.49 -20.28
C ASN A 582 -6.12 19.66 -19.60
N ILE A 583 -5.07 19.30 -20.32
CA ILE A 583 -3.73 19.13 -19.77
C ILE A 583 -3.00 20.46 -19.86
N ILE A 584 -2.95 21.15 -18.72
CA ILE A 584 -2.40 22.49 -18.58
C ILE A 584 -1.10 22.38 -17.79
N ALA A 585 0.02 22.57 -18.49
CA ALA A 585 1.35 22.60 -17.88
C ALA A 585 1.55 23.92 -17.10
N ILE A 586 1.13 23.94 -15.83
CA ILE A 586 1.29 25.07 -14.90
C ILE A 586 1.96 24.62 -13.59
N PRO A 587 2.85 25.42 -12.97
CA PRO A 587 3.70 24.93 -11.89
C PRO A 587 3.00 24.89 -10.52
N GLY A 588 3.21 23.79 -9.78
CA GLY A 588 3.41 23.86 -8.33
C GLY A 588 2.23 24.27 -7.44
N SER A 589 1.00 23.79 -7.66
CA SER A 589 0.03 23.68 -6.54
C SER A 589 -1.11 22.67 -6.73
N ASN A 590 -1.00 21.57 -5.98
CA ASN A 590 -2.06 20.92 -5.19
C ASN A 590 -3.54 21.34 -5.38
N LEU A 591 -4.37 20.36 -5.74
CA LEU A 591 -5.68 20.12 -5.12
C LEU A 591 -5.92 18.60 -5.00
N THR A 592 -6.79 18.16 -4.07
CA THR A 592 -6.77 16.76 -3.57
C THR A 592 -8.18 16.18 -3.34
N LEU A 593 -8.25 14.84 -3.32
CA LEU A 593 -9.38 13.98 -2.88
C LEU A 593 -10.49 13.79 -3.94
N VAL A 594 -11.23 12.66 -4.01
CA VAL A 594 -11.37 11.47 -3.13
C VAL A 594 -11.21 10.16 -3.95
N SER A 595 -11.03 9.01 -3.27
CA SER A 595 -10.98 7.65 -3.85
C SER A 595 -12.34 6.94 -3.94
N SER A 596 -12.48 5.95 -4.82
CA SER A 596 -13.19 4.68 -4.50
C SER A 596 -12.68 3.51 -5.39
N ALA A 597 -13.28 2.30 -5.33
CA ALA A 597 -12.56 1.05 -5.55
C ALA A 597 -13.25 -0.04 -6.41
N MET A 598 -12.44 -1.01 -6.85
CA MET A 598 -12.61 -2.50 -6.81
C MET A 598 -13.97 -3.09 -6.34
N THR A 599 -14.49 -4.27 -6.76
CA THR A 599 -14.06 -5.49 -7.53
C THR A 599 -15.34 -6.39 -7.69
N PRO A 600 -15.39 -7.77 -7.83
CA PRO A 600 -14.40 -8.86 -8.02
C PRO A 600 -14.76 -9.98 -9.07
N SER A 601 -14.03 -11.12 -9.01
CA SER A 601 -14.32 -12.49 -9.52
C SER A 601 -13.56 -12.99 -10.79
N LEU A 602 -13.25 -14.28 -10.99
CA LEU A 602 -12.95 -15.42 -10.06
C LEU A 602 -12.38 -16.68 -10.81
N VAL A 603 -11.28 -17.30 -10.33
CA VAL A 603 -10.90 -18.75 -10.54
C VAL A 603 -10.52 -19.18 -12.01
N ALA A 604 -9.69 -20.21 -12.36
CA ALA A 604 -9.20 -21.43 -11.70
C ALA A 604 -7.78 -21.94 -12.17
N THR A 605 -6.98 -22.48 -11.22
CA THR A 605 -6.29 -23.80 -11.18
C THR A 605 -5.27 -24.32 -12.27
N THR A 606 -4.10 -24.81 -11.77
CA THR A 606 -3.18 -25.88 -12.34
C THR A 606 -2.43 -25.67 -13.67
N PHE A 607 -1.22 -26.24 -13.93
CA PHE A 607 -0.07 -26.77 -13.13
C PHE A 607 1.08 -27.14 -14.11
N VAL A 608 2.37 -27.14 -13.69
CA VAL A 608 3.47 -28.01 -14.23
C VAL A 608 3.89 -27.82 -15.72
N THR A 609 5.16 -27.93 -16.17
CA THR A 609 6.52 -27.66 -15.62
C THR A 609 7.50 -27.58 -16.82
N THR A 610 8.66 -26.92 -16.64
CA THR A 610 9.98 -27.31 -17.23
C THR A 610 10.21 -27.22 -18.76
N THR A 611 11.42 -27.01 -19.31
CA THR A 611 12.62 -26.18 -18.99
C THR A 611 13.48 -26.16 -20.30
N GLN A 612 14.26 -25.10 -20.54
CA GLN A 612 15.62 -25.12 -21.16
C GLN A 612 15.92 -25.16 -22.71
N ILE A 613 17.04 -24.44 -23.03
CA ILE A 613 18.03 -24.45 -24.14
C ILE A 613 17.80 -23.47 -25.34
N VAL A 614 18.90 -22.81 -25.80
CA VAL A 614 18.89 -21.43 -26.36
C VAL A 614 19.84 -21.08 -27.56
N LEU A 615 19.75 -19.86 -28.23
CA LEU A 615 20.62 -18.91 -29.11
C LEU A 615 19.90 -17.94 -30.18
N LYS A 616 20.51 -16.80 -30.64
CA LYS A 616 19.95 -15.52 -31.27
C LYS A 616 20.01 -15.15 -32.83
N GLY A 617 19.22 -14.17 -33.39
CA GLY A 617 19.59 -13.17 -34.51
C GLY A 617 18.77 -13.00 -35.86
N GLY A 618 18.41 -11.86 -36.58
CA GLY A 618 18.40 -10.32 -36.51
C GLY A 618 18.51 -9.01 -37.55
N ILE A 619 19.59 -8.20 -37.97
CA ILE A 619 19.86 -6.63 -37.97
C ILE A 619 20.10 -5.69 -39.24
N GLY A 620 19.75 -4.37 -39.20
CA GLY A 620 20.73 -3.29 -39.62
C GLY A 620 20.41 -2.04 -40.53
N ARG A 621 20.49 -0.80 -39.96
CA ARG A 621 21.18 0.49 -40.40
C ARG A 621 20.40 1.45 -41.48
N SER A 622 20.07 2.82 -41.57
CA SER A 622 20.40 4.37 -41.41
C SER A 622 19.61 5.31 -40.45
N LEU A 623 19.92 6.60 -40.12
CA LEU A 623 20.97 7.71 -40.23
C LEU A 623 20.94 8.90 -41.25
N ILE A 624 21.34 10.10 -40.73
CA ILE A 624 22.07 11.26 -41.37
C ILE A 624 21.29 12.11 -42.42
N ARG A 625 21.29 13.47 -42.46
CA ARG A 625 21.96 14.56 -41.68
C ARG A 625 21.29 15.96 -41.81
N ASP A 626 21.53 16.82 -40.81
CA ASP A 626 21.78 18.30 -40.73
C ASP A 626 21.03 19.42 -41.50
N SER A 627 20.88 20.57 -40.78
CA SER A 627 21.17 22.00 -41.12
C SER A 627 20.10 23.06 -41.51
N GLU A 628 19.97 24.07 -40.60
CA GLU A 628 20.00 25.56 -40.78
C GLU A 628 18.93 26.38 -41.57
N GLY A 629 18.63 27.61 -41.08
CA GLY A 629 18.00 28.72 -41.84
C GLY A 629 17.16 29.73 -41.01
N GLU A 630 17.54 31.02 -40.98
CA GLU A 630 16.96 32.10 -40.14
C GLU A 630 15.76 32.90 -40.75
N ASP A 631 15.08 33.66 -39.88
CA ASP A 631 14.84 35.15 -39.97
C ASP A 631 13.42 35.80 -40.10
N ASP A 632 13.10 36.63 -39.08
CA ASP A 632 12.77 38.09 -39.13
C ASP A 632 11.35 38.74 -38.91
N MET A 633 11.40 39.88 -38.17
CA MET A 633 10.62 41.16 -38.14
C MET A 633 9.12 41.35 -37.67
N LEU A 634 8.98 42.33 -36.74
CA LEU A 634 7.98 43.44 -36.64
C LEU A 634 6.68 43.44 -35.76
N ALA A 635 6.90 43.54 -34.45
CA ALA A 635 6.75 44.79 -33.63
C ALA A 635 5.42 45.58 -33.36
N ASN A 636 5.38 46.10 -32.12
CA ASN A 636 5.13 47.51 -31.70
C ASN A 636 3.76 47.93 -31.08
N ARG A 637 3.76 48.27 -29.77
CA ARG A 637 3.57 49.68 -29.29
C ARG A 637 3.75 49.93 -27.77
N ARG A 638 4.83 50.68 -27.46
CA ARG A 638 4.95 51.80 -26.49
C ARG A 638 4.34 51.70 -25.06
N ARG A 639 5.22 51.82 -24.05
CA ARG A 639 5.24 52.98 -23.13
C ARG A 639 6.67 53.23 -22.59
N VAL A 640 6.94 54.44 -22.11
CA VAL A 640 8.26 54.95 -21.62
C VAL A 640 7.98 55.99 -20.51
N VAL A 641 9.00 56.36 -19.74
CA VAL A 641 9.07 57.41 -18.68
C VAL A 641 8.61 56.95 -17.29
N ASP A 642 9.39 57.07 -16.20
CA ASP A 642 10.87 57.14 -16.02
C ASP A 642 11.22 56.86 -14.52
N PHE A 643 12.47 56.44 -14.27
CA PHE A 643 13.41 56.70 -13.15
C PHE A 643 12.98 57.32 -11.77
N PRO A 644 13.77 57.17 -10.67
CA PRO A 644 14.99 56.37 -10.46
C PRO A 644 15.15 55.68 -9.06
N ASP A 645 16.35 55.10 -8.84
CA ASP A 645 17.26 55.33 -7.69
C ASP A 645 17.66 54.20 -6.69
N TRP A 646 18.96 54.27 -6.37
CA TRP A 646 19.97 53.47 -5.63
C TRP A 646 19.70 53.16 -4.14
N ALA A 647 20.49 52.35 -3.42
CA ALA A 647 21.75 51.63 -3.74
C ALA A 647 21.86 50.28 -3.00
N ASP A 648 22.66 49.37 -3.59
CA ASP A 648 23.54 48.47 -2.84
C ASP A 648 24.97 49.05 -2.81
N THR A 649 25.72 48.81 -1.74
CA THR A 649 27.16 49.14 -1.66
C THR A 649 27.97 48.06 -0.97
N LEU A 650 28.98 47.57 -1.70
CA LEU A 650 30.33 47.20 -1.23
C LEU A 650 30.45 46.02 -0.23
N THR A 651 31.42 45.09 -0.30
CA THR A 651 32.27 44.46 -1.35
C THR A 651 33.19 43.45 -0.62
N GLU A 652 34.02 42.70 -1.35
CA GLU A 652 35.21 41.94 -0.86
C GLU A 652 34.85 40.55 -0.24
N LYS A 653 35.37 39.41 -0.74
CA LYS A 653 36.77 38.89 -0.80
C LYS A 653 37.30 38.48 0.60
N ARG A 654 38.01 37.36 0.79
CA ARG A 654 38.50 36.30 -0.14
C ARG A 654 38.91 35.03 0.66
N GLU A 655 39.41 34.03 -0.07
CA GLU A 655 40.40 33.02 0.37
C GLU A 655 39.96 31.95 1.39
N ASP A 656 39.43 30.85 0.82
CA ASP A 656 40.04 29.50 0.83
C ASP A 656 40.74 29.00 2.12
N TYR A 657 40.34 27.80 2.57
CA TYR A 657 41.32 26.72 2.83
C TYR A 657 40.71 25.32 2.67
N GLU A 658 41.46 24.47 1.97
CA GLU A 658 41.30 23.01 1.87
C GLU A 658 41.71 22.30 3.17
N GLN A 659 41.44 21.03 3.46
CA GLN A 659 40.53 19.98 2.98
C GLN A 659 40.53 18.90 4.09
N SER A 660 39.50 18.06 4.19
CA SER A 660 39.66 16.71 4.75
C SER A 660 38.71 15.75 4.07
N SER A 661 39.24 14.68 3.47
CA SER A 661 38.51 13.75 2.62
C SER A 661 37.88 12.60 3.41
N ASP A 662 36.64 12.26 3.04
CA ASP A 662 36.04 10.96 3.34
C ASP A 662 35.28 10.48 2.09
N ARG A 663 36.03 9.89 1.15
CA ARG A 663 35.52 9.36 -0.13
C ARG A 663 36.07 7.96 -0.36
N GLY A 664 35.19 7.05 -0.76
CA GLY A 664 35.48 5.61 -0.88
C GLY A 664 34.65 4.73 0.05
N SER A 665 33.94 5.31 1.03
CA SER A 665 33.12 4.55 1.98
C SER A 665 32.01 3.74 1.31
N ILE A 666 31.89 2.49 1.73
CA ILE A 666 30.80 1.56 1.40
C ILE A 666 29.42 2.18 1.73
N LYS A 667 29.34 3.20 2.61
CA LYS A 667 28.17 4.07 2.83
C LYS A 667 27.50 4.56 1.54
N PHE A 668 28.24 4.82 0.46
CA PHE A 668 27.67 5.33 -0.80
C PHE A 668 26.74 4.29 -1.45
N LEU A 669 27.21 3.04 -1.59
CA LEU A 669 26.41 1.91 -2.05
C LEU A 669 25.28 1.57 -1.06
N LEU A 670 25.58 1.72 0.22
CA LEU A 670 24.67 1.45 1.34
C LEU A 670 23.59 2.48 1.58
N ASN A 671 23.64 3.62 0.90
CA ASN A 671 22.50 4.52 0.84
C ASN A 671 21.65 4.22 -0.41
N GLY A 672 22.25 3.63 -1.45
CA GLY A 672 21.63 3.13 -2.69
C GLY A 672 20.67 1.92 -2.57
N GLY A 673 19.84 1.89 -1.52
CA GLY A 673 18.67 1.00 -1.44
C GLY A 673 17.37 1.81 -1.53
N THR A 674 16.67 1.64 -2.65
CA THR A 674 15.27 2.03 -3.00
C THR A 674 14.81 3.46 -2.73
N ASP A 675 14.80 3.95 -1.49
CA ASP A 675 14.17 5.25 -1.16
C ASP A 675 15.11 6.45 -1.33
N SER A 676 16.41 6.30 -1.10
CA SER A 676 17.39 7.36 -1.41
C SER A 676 17.49 7.64 -2.92
N PHE A 677 17.16 6.64 -3.74
CA PHE A 677 17.01 6.73 -5.20
C PHE A 677 15.75 7.53 -5.61
N THR A 678 14.77 7.69 -4.70
CA THR A 678 13.54 8.46 -4.95
C THR A 678 13.70 9.95 -4.66
N GLN A 679 14.60 10.36 -3.75
CA GLN A 679 14.58 11.72 -3.18
C GLN A 679 15.35 12.80 -3.96
N GLN A 680 16.39 12.46 -4.73
CA GLN A 680 17.23 13.45 -5.40
C GLN A 680 16.80 13.79 -6.84
N PHE A 681 15.71 13.19 -7.34
CA PHE A 681 15.45 13.09 -8.79
C PHE A 681 14.09 13.60 -9.29
N LEU A 682 13.42 14.51 -8.57
CA LEU A 682 12.32 15.42 -9.02
C LEU A 682 11.45 15.01 -10.25
N LEU A 683 10.98 13.76 -10.34
CA LEU A 683 10.30 13.22 -11.52
C LEU A 683 8.95 12.54 -11.18
N PRO A 684 8.02 12.43 -12.15
CA PRO A 684 6.57 12.48 -11.87
C PRO A 684 5.95 11.21 -11.26
N PRO A 685 4.79 11.35 -10.58
CA PRO A 685 4.26 10.31 -9.70
C PRO A 685 3.60 9.14 -10.44
N ARG A 686 4.03 7.92 -10.09
CA ARG A 686 3.14 6.75 -10.13
C ARG A 686 2.04 6.93 -9.09
N SER A 687 0.78 6.73 -9.51
CA SER A 687 -0.44 7.31 -8.91
C SER A 687 -0.82 6.88 -7.49
N ASP A 688 -0.04 6.03 -6.82
CA ASP A 688 -0.22 5.66 -5.41
C ASP A 688 0.64 6.46 -4.41
N ARG A 689 1.77 7.09 -4.84
CA ARG A 689 2.74 7.72 -3.90
C ARG A 689 2.45 9.19 -3.55
N THR A 690 1.57 9.89 -4.27
CA THR A 690 1.39 11.36 -4.16
C THR A 690 0.84 11.89 -2.82
N ARG A 691 0.39 11.02 -1.90
CA ARG A 691 -0.05 11.44 -0.54
C ARG A 691 1.03 11.35 0.54
N SER A 692 2.21 10.80 0.24
CA SER A 692 3.29 10.64 1.24
C SER A 692 4.39 11.69 1.11
N LEU A 693 4.51 12.38 -0.03
CA LEU A 693 5.63 13.30 -0.31
C LEU A 693 5.48 14.70 0.30
N GLU A 694 4.27 15.19 0.55
CA GLU A 694 4.05 16.44 1.31
C GLU A 694 4.59 16.36 2.76
N TYR A 695 4.83 15.15 3.26
CA TYR A 695 5.16 14.90 4.66
C TYR A 695 6.63 15.22 5.02
N HIS A 696 7.57 15.04 4.09
CA HIS A 696 9.01 15.10 4.42
C HIS A 696 9.65 16.47 4.21
N ASN A 697 9.15 17.32 3.30
CA ASN A 697 9.72 18.63 2.96
C ASN A 697 9.59 19.71 4.06
N LYS A 698 9.27 19.34 5.31
CA LYS A 698 9.17 20.26 6.45
C LYS A 698 10.01 19.91 7.68
N LYS A 699 10.79 18.83 7.67
CA LYS A 699 11.69 18.46 8.80
C LYS A 699 13.20 18.57 8.51
N SER A 700 13.60 19.03 7.32
CA SER A 700 15.01 19.12 6.91
C SER A 700 15.66 20.49 7.19
N LEU A 701 15.14 21.29 8.15
CA LEU A 701 15.54 22.69 8.35
C LEU A 701 15.70 23.16 9.81
N GLU A 702 15.53 22.31 10.84
CA GLU A 702 15.57 22.74 12.26
C GLU A 702 16.44 21.86 13.20
N GLU A 703 17.27 20.95 12.68
CA GLU A 703 18.16 20.10 13.51
C GLU A 703 19.65 20.14 13.10
N GLU A 704 20.14 21.26 12.55
CA GLU A 704 21.56 21.66 12.66
C GLU A 704 21.69 22.73 13.76
N GLY A 705 22.23 22.38 14.94
CA GLY A 705 22.16 23.34 16.06
C GLY A 705 22.73 22.95 17.44
N SER A 706 23.83 22.19 17.56
CA SER A 706 24.65 22.22 18.79
C SER A 706 26.07 21.67 18.64
N SER A 707 27.03 22.38 19.26
CA SER A 707 28.45 22.09 19.59
C SER A 707 29.06 20.73 19.19
N ILE A 708 30.24 20.61 18.54
CA ILE A 708 31.58 21.25 18.69
C ILE A 708 32.34 20.85 20.00
N LEU A 709 33.66 20.60 19.85
CA LEU A 709 34.71 20.14 20.80
C LEU A 709 34.76 18.62 21.11
N GLY A 710 35.89 17.90 20.99
CA GLY A 710 37.20 18.24 20.37
C GLY A 710 38.41 17.41 20.88
N TYR A 711 39.46 17.24 20.04
CA TYR A 711 40.83 16.77 20.36
C TYR A 711 41.00 15.29 20.85
N GLU A 712 42.10 14.54 20.63
CA GLU A 712 43.35 14.71 19.83
C GLU A 712 43.90 13.31 19.39
N LEU A 713 44.84 13.24 18.43
CA LEU A 713 45.44 12.02 17.87
C LEU A 713 46.79 11.61 18.49
N LYS A 714 47.19 10.32 18.33
CA LYS A 714 48.60 9.88 18.40
C LYS A 714 48.87 8.53 17.68
N ASP A 715 50.09 8.38 17.16
CA ASP A 715 50.52 7.39 16.15
C ASP A 715 50.71 5.93 16.60
N GLY A 716 50.79 4.98 15.63
CA GLY A 716 51.17 3.60 15.96
C GLY A 716 51.38 2.50 14.88
N ARG A 717 51.93 2.78 13.68
CA ARG A 717 52.54 1.79 12.72
C ARG A 717 51.66 0.74 11.97
N THR A 718 51.46 1.03 10.67
CA THR A 718 51.86 0.22 9.48
C THR A 718 51.85 -1.32 9.49
N ASP A 719 51.19 -1.92 8.48
CA ASP A 719 51.89 -2.64 7.39
C ASP A 719 51.01 -2.87 6.12
N TYR A 720 51.65 -2.91 4.93
CA TYR A 720 51.17 -3.36 3.59
C TYR A 720 49.86 -2.81 2.94
N ALA A 721 49.96 -1.61 2.34
CA ALA A 721 49.87 -1.29 0.89
C ALA A 721 49.13 -2.22 -0.14
N PRO A 722 48.65 -1.68 -1.31
CA PRO A 722 48.23 -0.28 -1.59
C PRO A 722 47.02 -0.05 -2.56
N THR A 723 46.37 1.10 -2.37
CA THR A 723 45.74 2.00 -3.39
C THR A 723 44.74 1.47 -4.44
N PHE A 724 43.46 1.71 -4.13
CA PHE A 724 42.44 2.22 -5.05
C PHE A 724 42.90 3.55 -5.69
N ILE A 725 42.52 3.88 -6.94
CA ILE A 725 42.84 5.15 -7.62
C ILE A 725 41.58 5.73 -8.30
N GLU A 726 41.56 7.05 -8.49
CA GLU A 726 40.40 7.92 -8.67
C GLU A 726 39.89 8.07 -10.11
N SER A 727 38.71 8.68 -10.28
CA SER A 727 38.23 9.25 -11.55
C SER A 727 37.35 10.48 -11.30
N ASP A 728 37.43 11.48 -12.17
CA ASP A 728 36.99 12.86 -11.94
C ASP A 728 35.48 13.05 -11.59
N ALA A 729 35.22 13.98 -10.66
CA ALA A 729 33.92 14.30 -10.10
C ALA A 729 32.98 15.02 -11.07
N ALA A 730 33.50 15.78 -12.04
CA ALA A 730 32.67 16.41 -13.08
C ALA A 730 31.96 15.38 -13.97
N THR A 731 32.48 14.14 -14.03
CA THR A 731 31.90 13.04 -14.81
C THR A 731 30.80 12.29 -14.04
N LEU A 732 30.50 12.62 -12.77
CA LEU A 732 29.57 11.82 -11.95
C LEU A 732 28.12 12.33 -11.93
N SER A 733 27.85 13.64 -12.04
CA SER A 733 26.47 14.17 -12.02
C SER A 733 25.68 13.75 -13.25
N PHE A 734 26.18 14.08 -14.44
CA PHE A 734 25.57 13.75 -15.75
C PHE A 734 25.38 12.23 -15.97
N PHE A 735 26.03 11.39 -15.17
CA PHE A 735 25.93 9.94 -15.24
C PHE A 735 24.72 9.38 -14.49
N GLN A 736 24.21 10.11 -13.51
CA GLN A 736 23.15 9.64 -12.64
C GLN A 736 21.77 9.85 -13.29
N ASP A 737 21.58 10.96 -14.01
CA ASP A 737 20.31 11.34 -14.66
C ASP A 737 19.78 10.26 -15.61
N THR A 738 20.48 10.01 -16.72
CA THR A 738 20.03 9.11 -17.81
C THR A 738 19.85 7.64 -17.41
N PHE A 739 20.40 7.22 -16.28
CA PHE A 739 20.19 5.87 -15.75
C PHE A 739 18.90 5.76 -14.94
N ILE A 740 18.62 6.79 -14.14
CA ILE A 740 17.52 6.80 -13.17
C ILE A 740 16.18 6.99 -13.89
N ASP A 741 16.14 7.76 -14.97
CA ASP A 741 14.99 7.88 -15.88
C ASP A 741 14.47 6.51 -16.34
N PHE A 742 15.34 5.68 -16.90
CA PHE A 742 14.99 4.40 -17.52
C PHE A 742 14.42 3.39 -16.51
N PHE A 743 14.95 3.37 -15.28
CA PHE A 743 14.54 2.43 -14.24
C PHE A 743 13.42 2.94 -13.30
N ASN A 744 13.15 4.24 -13.24
CA ASN A 744 11.90 4.75 -12.66
C ASN A 744 10.70 4.52 -13.60
N GLY A 745 10.97 4.60 -14.90
CA GLY A 745 10.06 4.23 -15.98
C GLY A 745 10.13 5.26 -17.10
N PRO A 746 10.22 4.85 -18.37
CA PRO A 746 10.61 5.70 -19.51
C PRO A 746 9.77 6.96 -19.81
N PHE A 747 8.71 7.24 -19.04
CA PHE A 747 7.71 8.26 -19.33
C PHE A 747 7.71 9.42 -18.31
N GLY A 748 8.77 9.52 -17.51
CA GLY A 748 8.89 10.52 -16.45
C GLY A 748 10.02 11.52 -16.68
N ASP A 749 9.82 12.48 -17.59
CA ASP A 749 10.54 13.78 -17.59
C ASP A 749 9.84 14.82 -18.48
N PRO A 750 9.19 15.85 -17.92
CA PRO A 750 8.60 16.97 -18.68
C PRO A 750 9.62 17.96 -19.25
N HIS A 751 10.90 17.90 -18.88
CA HIS A 751 11.88 18.97 -19.10
C HIS A 751 13.03 18.62 -20.07
N LYS A 752 12.92 17.53 -20.83
CA LYS A 752 13.79 17.28 -22.01
C LYS A 752 13.46 18.21 -23.18
N LEU A 753 13.89 19.47 -23.00
CA LEU A 753 14.03 20.60 -23.94
C LEU A 753 12.92 20.78 -24.98
N LEU A 754 12.21 21.91 -24.86
CA LEU A 754 11.46 22.46 -26.00
C LEU A 754 12.44 22.79 -27.13
N ASP A 755 12.25 22.14 -28.27
CA ASP A 755 12.57 22.70 -29.58
C ASP A 755 11.32 22.51 -30.45
N ASP A 756 10.67 23.62 -30.78
CA ASP A 756 9.25 23.67 -31.13
C ASP A 756 9.06 23.82 -32.65
N SER A 757 9.33 22.74 -33.38
CA SER A 757 9.38 22.76 -34.85
C SER A 757 8.88 21.45 -35.50
N TYR A 758 7.60 21.09 -35.30
CA TYR A 758 6.95 20.04 -36.11
C TYR A 758 6.57 20.54 -37.53
N VAL A 759 7.49 21.25 -38.19
CA VAL A 759 7.40 21.77 -39.57
C VAL A 759 8.53 21.14 -40.39
N GLY A 760 8.48 19.82 -40.52
CA GLY A 760 9.38 19.04 -41.36
C GLY A 760 8.64 17.86 -41.95
N GLN A 761 8.54 17.80 -43.28
CA GLN A 761 7.98 16.62 -43.94
C GLN A 761 8.93 15.45 -43.76
N VAL A 762 8.52 14.45 -42.96
CA VAL A 762 9.15 13.13 -43.04
C VAL A 762 8.78 12.53 -44.38
N ALA A 763 9.67 12.71 -45.36
CA ALA A 763 9.55 12.10 -46.67
C ALA A 763 9.73 10.59 -46.53
N TYR A 764 8.61 9.89 -46.32
CA TYR A 764 8.54 8.44 -46.51
C TYR A 764 8.85 8.15 -47.99
N HIS A 765 10.12 7.85 -48.28
CA HIS A 765 10.53 7.30 -49.56
C HIS A 765 9.94 5.90 -49.70
N ALA A 766 8.70 5.83 -50.17
CA ALA A 766 8.08 4.59 -50.60
C ALA A 766 9.00 3.92 -51.65
N VAL A 767 9.31 2.65 -51.45
CA VAL A 767 10.09 1.86 -52.42
C VAL A 767 9.17 1.52 -53.60
N VAL A 768 9.08 2.45 -54.55
CA VAL A 768 8.26 2.29 -55.76
C VAL A 768 8.87 1.21 -56.67
N PRO A 769 8.09 0.24 -57.17
CA PRO A 769 8.55 -0.67 -58.21
C PRO A 769 9.09 0.07 -59.45
N PRO A 770 10.03 -0.51 -60.22
CA PRO A 770 10.80 0.23 -61.20
C PRO A 770 9.95 0.71 -62.39
N GLY A 771 9.67 2.02 -62.45
CA GLY A 771 9.33 2.71 -63.70
C GLY A 771 8.17 3.73 -63.66
N GLN A 772 8.38 4.90 -63.05
CA GLN A 772 7.73 6.16 -63.45
C GLN A 772 8.53 7.40 -62.99
N ASP A 773 8.39 8.52 -63.70
CA ASP A 773 9.26 9.71 -63.60
C ASP A 773 8.77 10.71 -62.53
N PRO A 774 9.61 11.15 -61.57
CA PRO A 774 9.16 11.95 -60.42
C PRO A 774 9.00 13.46 -60.69
N ASN A 775 9.35 13.99 -61.87
CA ASN A 775 9.37 15.44 -62.10
C ASN A 775 8.03 16.05 -62.55
N LEU A 776 7.06 16.17 -61.63
CA LEU A 776 5.86 17.00 -61.84
C LEU A 776 5.21 17.50 -60.53
N THR A 777 5.81 18.54 -59.93
CA THR A 777 5.24 19.25 -58.78
C THR A 777 4.23 20.32 -59.21
N LEU A 778 3.14 20.47 -58.45
CA LEU A 778 2.19 21.59 -58.57
C LEU A 778 1.71 21.98 -57.17
N ALA A 779 1.66 23.29 -56.89
CA ALA A 779 1.70 23.79 -55.52
C ALA A 779 0.33 24.16 -54.92
N GLY A 780 0.18 23.84 -53.62
CA GLY A 780 -0.57 24.65 -52.64
C GLY A 780 -2.09 24.50 -52.57
N GLN A 781 -2.58 23.77 -51.54
CA GLN A 781 -3.85 24.07 -50.86
C GLN A 781 -4.00 23.27 -49.55
N GLN A 782 -4.09 23.98 -48.41
CA GLN A 782 -4.64 23.60 -47.10
C GLN A 782 -4.17 22.30 -46.40
N PRO A 783 -4.24 22.22 -45.04
CA PRO A 783 -4.20 20.94 -44.33
C PRO A 783 -5.50 20.18 -44.63
N SER A 784 -5.46 19.38 -45.70
CA SER A 784 -6.57 18.56 -46.16
C SER A 784 -6.76 17.33 -45.27
N TYR A 785 -7.98 16.79 -45.28
CA TYR A 785 -8.38 15.61 -44.53
C TYR A 785 -7.55 14.39 -44.97
N GLU A 786 -6.57 13.95 -44.17
CA GLU A 786 -5.83 12.72 -44.48
C GLU A 786 -6.79 11.52 -44.36
N PRO A 787 -7.00 10.73 -45.42
CA PRO A 787 -7.87 9.56 -45.34
C PRO A 787 -7.27 8.49 -44.42
N GLU A 788 -8.12 7.77 -43.69
CA GLU A 788 -7.68 6.66 -42.85
C GLU A 788 -6.95 5.60 -43.70
N ARG A 789 -5.73 5.25 -43.28
CA ARG A 789 -4.93 4.22 -43.94
C ARG A 789 -5.37 2.84 -43.45
N PRO A 790 -5.32 1.78 -44.29
CA PRO A 790 -5.81 0.45 -43.93
C PRO A 790 -5.22 -0.12 -42.63
N PHE A 791 -3.96 0.20 -42.30
CA PHE A 791 -3.34 -0.25 -41.04
C PHE A 791 -4.03 0.32 -39.80
N ALA A 792 -4.53 1.56 -39.85
CA ALA A 792 -5.21 2.21 -38.72
C ALA A 792 -6.53 1.52 -38.40
N THR A 793 -7.41 1.40 -39.40
CA THR A 793 -8.67 0.66 -39.30
C THR A 793 -8.43 -0.81 -38.95
N GLY A 794 -7.39 -1.44 -39.52
CA GLY A 794 -6.99 -2.81 -39.24
C GLY A 794 -6.56 -3.06 -37.79
N MET A 795 -5.79 -2.14 -37.18
CA MET A 795 -5.44 -2.21 -35.76
C MET A 795 -6.68 -2.09 -34.87
N ILE A 796 -7.55 -1.10 -35.13
CA ILE A 796 -8.79 -0.89 -34.37
C ILE A 796 -9.67 -2.14 -34.42
N GLN A 797 -9.92 -2.67 -35.62
CA GLN A 797 -10.72 -3.88 -35.82
C GLN A 797 -10.09 -5.10 -35.13
N SER A 798 -8.77 -5.28 -35.20
CA SER A 798 -8.09 -6.44 -34.64
C SER A 798 -8.05 -6.43 -33.10
N ILE A 799 -7.88 -5.25 -32.48
CA ILE A 799 -7.94 -5.10 -31.02
C ILE A 799 -9.38 -5.33 -30.52
N LEU A 800 -10.37 -4.70 -31.16
CA LEU A 800 -11.78 -4.89 -30.81
C LEU A 800 -12.23 -6.35 -31.02
N ALA A 801 -11.80 -7.01 -32.10
CA ALA A 801 -12.10 -8.42 -32.39
C ALA A 801 -11.70 -9.38 -31.24
N ARG A 802 -10.71 -9.02 -30.43
CA ARG A 802 -10.36 -9.76 -29.20
C ARG A 802 -11.03 -9.21 -27.96
N ALA A 803 -11.26 -7.90 -27.86
CA ALA A 803 -12.02 -7.31 -26.78
C ALA A 803 -13.46 -7.85 -26.67
N TRP A 804 -14.14 -8.11 -27.79
CA TRP A 804 -15.48 -8.72 -27.79
C TRP A 804 -15.51 -10.21 -27.36
N SER A 805 -14.35 -10.85 -27.17
CA SER A 805 -14.27 -12.17 -26.50
C SER A 805 -14.15 -12.06 -24.97
N VAL A 806 -14.09 -10.85 -24.42
CA VAL A 806 -14.15 -10.54 -22.99
C VAL A 806 -15.59 -10.15 -22.64
N PRO A 807 -16.14 -10.58 -21.48
CA PRO A 807 -17.49 -10.18 -21.05
C PRO A 807 -17.52 -8.71 -20.59
N LEU A 808 -17.60 -7.80 -21.56
CA LEU A 808 -17.75 -6.36 -21.37
C LEU A 808 -19.22 -5.95 -21.49
N ASP A 809 -19.70 -5.05 -20.64
CA ASP A 809 -21.01 -4.41 -20.81
C ASP A 809 -21.04 -3.42 -22.00
N ALA A 810 -22.24 -2.99 -22.41
CA ALA A 810 -22.41 -2.13 -23.57
C ALA A 810 -21.72 -0.75 -23.44
N LYS A 811 -21.64 -0.18 -22.23
CA LYS A 811 -20.96 1.09 -21.98
C LYS A 811 -19.44 0.93 -22.12
N ALA A 812 -18.88 -0.14 -21.55
CA ALA A 812 -17.47 -0.48 -21.70
C ALA A 812 -17.08 -0.78 -23.15
N GLN A 813 -17.94 -1.46 -23.92
CA GLN A 813 -17.71 -1.71 -25.37
C GLN A 813 -17.73 -0.41 -26.18
N GLN A 814 -18.70 0.47 -25.95
CA GLN A 814 -18.79 1.77 -26.61
C GLN A 814 -17.58 2.64 -26.28
N GLU A 815 -17.23 2.75 -24.99
CA GLU A 815 -16.08 3.53 -24.53
C GLU A 815 -14.75 3.01 -25.09
N LEU A 816 -14.56 1.69 -25.16
CA LEU A 816 -13.38 1.09 -25.78
C LEU A 816 -13.27 1.42 -27.27
N SER A 817 -14.37 1.34 -28.02
CA SER A 817 -14.39 1.71 -29.43
C SER A 817 -14.10 3.20 -29.63
N THR A 818 -14.69 4.08 -28.82
CA THR A 818 -14.40 5.53 -28.83
C THR A 818 -12.93 5.82 -28.55
N ASN A 819 -12.34 5.16 -27.54
CA ASN A 819 -10.95 5.33 -27.16
C ASN A 819 -9.96 4.83 -28.24
N LEU A 820 -10.23 3.69 -28.87
CA LEU A 820 -9.40 3.17 -29.96
C LEU A 820 -9.51 4.04 -31.22
N ASN A 821 -10.72 4.49 -31.60
CA ASN A 821 -10.92 5.40 -32.71
C ASN A 821 -10.24 6.77 -32.49
N PHE A 822 -10.19 7.28 -31.26
CA PHE A 822 -9.43 8.49 -30.93
C PHE A 822 -7.92 8.26 -31.08
N LEU A 823 -7.40 7.17 -30.50
CA LEU A 823 -5.96 6.94 -30.37
C LEU A 823 -5.30 6.52 -31.69
N LEU A 824 -5.97 5.67 -32.47
CA LEU A 824 -5.36 4.92 -33.59
C LEU A 824 -5.69 5.53 -34.96
N THR A 825 -5.61 6.85 -35.09
CA THR A 825 -5.70 7.53 -36.39
C THR A 825 -4.36 7.44 -37.15
N THR A 826 -4.38 7.53 -38.48
CA THR A 826 -3.17 7.51 -39.35
C THR A 826 -2.05 8.42 -38.83
N SER A 827 -2.40 9.67 -38.51
CA SER A 827 -1.48 10.70 -38.03
C SER A 827 -0.91 10.35 -36.65
N ARG A 828 -1.75 9.91 -35.71
CA ARG A 828 -1.32 9.51 -34.36
C ARG A 828 -0.42 8.28 -34.36
N ILE A 829 -0.75 7.26 -35.15
CA ILE A 829 0.09 6.07 -35.29
C ILE A 829 1.49 6.45 -35.76
N ARG A 830 1.61 7.30 -36.80
CA ARG A 830 2.93 7.79 -37.27
C ARG A 830 3.66 8.63 -36.21
N LYS A 831 2.96 9.53 -35.49
CA LYS A 831 3.50 10.30 -34.34
C LYS A 831 4.09 9.37 -33.27
N PHE A 832 3.34 8.34 -32.86
CA PHE A 832 3.78 7.40 -31.83
C PHE A 832 4.93 6.50 -32.30
N VAL A 833 4.92 6.03 -33.55
CA VAL A 833 6.07 5.32 -34.14
C VAL A 833 7.33 6.20 -34.13
N ALA A 834 7.21 7.48 -34.49
CA ALA A 834 8.34 8.42 -34.41
C ALA A 834 8.83 8.62 -32.95
N MET A 835 7.92 8.71 -31.98
CA MET A 835 8.25 8.81 -30.55
C MET A 835 8.97 7.55 -30.03
N TYR A 836 8.54 6.34 -30.42
CA TYR A 836 9.25 5.09 -30.12
C TYR A 836 10.71 5.13 -30.60
N PHE A 837 10.93 5.51 -31.87
CA PHE A 837 12.27 5.57 -32.45
C PHE A 837 13.12 6.74 -31.93
N LYS A 838 12.51 7.80 -31.38
CA LYS A 838 13.21 8.91 -30.74
C LYS A 838 13.62 8.62 -29.29
N TYR A 839 12.76 7.97 -28.50
CA TYR A 839 12.93 7.91 -27.04
C TYR A 839 13.14 6.50 -26.44
N TRP A 840 12.65 5.43 -27.05
CA TRP A 840 12.87 4.06 -26.55
C TRP A 840 14.00 3.33 -27.28
N GLN A 841 13.99 3.40 -28.61
CA GLN A 841 14.97 2.71 -29.46
C GLN A 841 16.43 2.94 -29.05
N PRO A 842 16.90 4.15 -28.69
CA PRO A 842 18.32 4.35 -28.29
C PRO A 842 18.73 3.57 -27.03
N SER A 843 17.78 3.20 -26.16
CA SER A 843 18.05 2.38 -24.97
C SER A 843 17.79 0.89 -25.20
N CYS A 844 17.00 0.52 -26.19
CA CYS A 844 16.59 -0.87 -26.43
C CYS A 844 16.50 -1.14 -27.93
N ALA A 845 17.62 -0.92 -28.61
CA ALA A 845 17.77 -0.95 -30.05
C ALA A 845 17.54 -2.37 -30.61
N MET A 846 16.28 -2.73 -30.87
CA MET A 846 15.85 -4.09 -31.26
C MET A 846 15.07 -4.15 -32.58
N LEU A 847 14.51 -3.02 -33.04
CA LEU A 847 13.84 -2.91 -34.33
C LEU A 847 14.77 -2.14 -35.28
N HIS A 848 14.97 -2.60 -36.50
CA HIS A 848 15.76 -1.81 -37.44
C HIS A 848 14.91 -0.65 -37.99
N ARG A 849 15.33 0.58 -37.68
CA ARG A 849 14.63 1.83 -38.00
C ARG A 849 14.30 2.03 -39.48
N THR A 850 15.21 1.70 -40.40
CA THR A 850 15.06 2.02 -41.84
C THR A 850 14.29 0.95 -42.61
N SER A 851 14.14 -0.26 -42.06
CA SER A 851 13.25 -1.30 -42.60
C SER A 851 11.86 -1.31 -41.93
N PHE A 852 11.57 -0.37 -41.03
CA PHE A 852 10.27 -0.28 -40.36
C PHE A 852 9.29 0.61 -41.15
N ASP A 853 8.42 -0.02 -41.94
CA ASP A 853 7.31 0.65 -42.65
C ASP A 853 5.96 0.32 -41.99
N PRO A 854 5.23 1.31 -41.43
CA PRO A 854 3.87 1.14 -40.90
C PRO A 854 2.84 0.56 -41.90
N GLU A 855 3.06 0.62 -43.22
CA GLU A 855 2.13 0.09 -44.22
C GLU A 855 2.42 -1.39 -44.57
N VAL A 856 3.55 -1.95 -44.12
CA VAL A 856 4.00 -3.33 -44.45
C VAL A 856 4.28 -4.18 -43.19
N VAL A 857 4.62 -3.57 -42.06
CA VAL A 857 4.90 -4.27 -40.80
C VAL A 857 3.65 -4.93 -40.21
N SER A 858 3.82 -6.07 -39.53
CA SER A 858 2.72 -6.81 -38.91
C SER A 858 1.93 -5.97 -37.88
N LEU A 859 0.59 -6.09 -37.91
CA LEU A 859 -0.30 -5.31 -37.04
C LEU A 859 -0.03 -5.48 -35.53
N PRO A 860 0.34 -6.67 -34.99
CA PRO A 860 0.76 -6.80 -33.60
C PRO A 860 2.02 -5.98 -33.28
N LEU A 861 3.04 -5.99 -34.14
CA LEU A 861 4.26 -5.21 -33.91
C LEU A 861 4.01 -3.70 -34.05
N LEU A 862 3.23 -3.28 -35.05
CA LEU A 862 2.78 -1.90 -35.17
C LEU A 862 2.03 -1.46 -33.90
N THR A 863 1.15 -2.31 -33.37
CA THR A 863 0.43 -2.06 -32.10
C THR A 863 1.39 -1.91 -30.92
N ALA A 864 2.34 -2.82 -30.73
CA ALA A 864 3.28 -2.74 -29.62
C ALA A 864 4.15 -1.47 -29.66
N VAL A 865 4.65 -1.12 -30.85
CA VAL A 865 5.42 0.12 -31.11
C VAL A 865 4.55 1.36 -30.90
N THR A 866 3.31 1.37 -31.40
CA THR A 866 2.37 2.48 -31.26
C THR A 866 2.00 2.71 -29.79
N PHE A 867 1.74 1.66 -29.02
CA PHE A 867 1.39 1.80 -27.60
C PHE A 867 2.59 2.22 -26.74
N MET A 868 3.78 1.68 -27.00
CA MET A 868 5.02 2.16 -26.36
C MET A 868 5.26 3.64 -26.70
N GLY A 869 5.13 4.03 -27.97
CA GLY A 869 5.27 5.41 -28.44
C GLY A 869 4.23 6.38 -27.86
N ALA A 870 2.98 5.95 -27.69
CA ALA A 870 1.91 6.75 -27.10
C ALA A 870 2.17 7.08 -25.62
N MET A 871 2.91 6.24 -24.90
CA MET A 871 3.33 6.55 -23.52
C MET A 871 4.33 7.73 -23.45
N TYR A 872 5.02 8.04 -24.56
CA TYR A 872 5.92 9.20 -24.72
C TYR A 872 5.22 10.43 -25.32
N SER A 873 3.89 10.42 -25.48
CA SER A 873 3.20 11.62 -25.96
C SER A 873 3.13 12.68 -24.86
N ASN A 874 3.57 13.89 -25.18
CA ASN A 874 3.37 15.09 -24.35
C ASN A 874 1.87 15.45 -24.19
N ASP A 875 0.99 14.87 -25.01
CA ASP A 875 -0.45 14.88 -24.80
C ASP A 875 -0.82 13.75 -23.82
N GLU A 876 -1.01 14.07 -22.54
CA GLU A 876 -1.38 13.08 -21.53
C GLU A 876 -2.74 12.41 -21.84
N ARG A 877 -3.62 12.98 -22.68
CA ARG A 877 -4.89 12.34 -23.06
C ARG A 877 -4.62 11.15 -23.98
N GLU A 878 -3.67 11.30 -24.91
CA GLU A 878 -3.18 10.19 -25.73
C GLU A 878 -2.51 9.12 -24.85
N ALA A 879 -1.63 9.51 -23.92
CA ALA A 879 -0.97 8.58 -23.01
C ALA A 879 -1.94 7.90 -22.03
N TYR A 880 -2.97 8.60 -21.55
CA TYR A 880 -4.03 8.09 -20.67
C TYR A 880 -4.94 7.11 -21.39
N ILE A 881 -5.42 7.47 -22.59
CA ILE A 881 -6.26 6.58 -23.41
C ILE A 881 -5.48 5.32 -23.80
N ALA A 882 -4.21 5.46 -24.21
CA ALA A 882 -3.34 4.33 -24.48
C ALA A 882 -3.13 3.42 -23.24
N LYS A 883 -3.01 3.98 -22.02
CA LYS A 883 -2.98 3.19 -20.77
C LYS A 883 -4.31 2.47 -20.52
N ARG A 884 -5.45 3.14 -20.73
CA ARG A 884 -6.79 2.55 -20.50
C ARG A 884 -7.10 1.37 -21.40
N VAL A 885 -6.62 1.37 -22.65
CA VAL A 885 -6.88 0.29 -23.63
C VAL A 885 -5.71 -0.69 -23.79
N LEU A 886 -4.65 -0.54 -22.99
CA LEU A 886 -3.41 -1.35 -23.02
C LEU A 886 -3.65 -2.84 -22.78
N ASP A 887 -4.54 -3.20 -21.85
CA ASP A 887 -4.90 -4.60 -21.56
C ASP A 887 -5.54 -5.30 -22.78
N PHE A 888 -6.25 -4.56 -23.64
CA PHE A 888 -6.80 -5.09 -24.89
C PHE A 888 -5.75 -5.19 -26.01
N ALA A 889 -4.77 -4.28 -26.04
CA ALA A 889 -3.61 -4.40 -26.93
C ALA A 889 -2.74 -5.61 -26.58
N GLU A 890 -2.51 -5.90 -25.28
CA GLU A 890 -1.88 -7.15 -24.83
C GLU A 890 -2.70 -8.37 -25.28
N LEU A 891 -4.03 -8.36 -25.04
CA LEU A 891 -4.90 -9.47 -25.42
C LEU A 891 -4.87 -9.75 -26.93
N PHE A 892 -4.84 -8.69 -27.76
CA PHE A 892 -4.66 -8.83 -29.20
C PHE A 892 -3.30 -9.44 -29.56
N ILE A 893 -2.20 -8.88 -29.05
CA ILE A 893 -0.85 -9.33 -29.38
C ILE A 893 -0.63 -10.79 -28.97
N PHE A 894 -1.04 -11.19 -27.77
CA PHE A 894 -0.97 -12.58 -27.30
C PHE A 894 -2.03 -13.52 -27.90
N SER A 895 -2.92 -13.01 -28.76
CA SER A 895 -3.80 -13.84 -29.61
C SER A 895 -3.23 -14.13 -31.00
N SER A 896 -2.02 -13.63 -31.29
CA SER A 896 -1.28 -13.93 -32.53
C SER A 896 -0.91 -15.41 -32.59
N GLU A 897 -0.89 -15.98 -33.80
CA GLU A 897 -0.61 -17.41 -34.04
C GLU A 897 0.68 -17.88 -33.35
N VAL A 898 1.72 -17.04 -33.31
CA VAL A 898 3.01 -17.34 -32.67
C VAL A 898 2.91 -17.60 -31.15
N TYR A 899 1.84 -17.18 -30.49
CA TYR A 899 1.56 -17.47 -29.07
C TYR A 899 0.54 -18.62 -28.87
N ALA A 900 -0.07 -19.14 -29.94
CA ALA A 900 -1.01 -20.25 -29.85
C ALA A 900 -0.32 -21.59 -29.53
N SER A 901 -1.00 -22.42 -28.74
CA SER A 901 -0.61 -23.82 -28.49
C SER A 901 -0.81 -24.72 -29.71
N GLU A 902 -1.61 -24.29 -30.67
CA GLU A 902 -1.89 -25.03 -31.92
C GLU A 902 -0.63 -25.21 -32.78
N ILE A 903 0.29 -24.23 -32.78
CA ILE A 903 1.62 -24.37 -33.42
C ILE A 903 2.46 -25.45 -32.72
N GLU A 904 2.44 -25.52 -31.40
CA GLU A 904 3.19 -26.52 -30.62
C GLU A 904 2.65 -27.94 -30.86
N ILE A 905 1.33 -28.09 -30.97
CA ILE A 905 0.70 -29.35 -31.37
C ILE A 905 1.06 -29.70 -32.82
N SER A 906 1.01 -28.72 -33.74
CA SER A 906 1.36 -28.92 -35.16
C SER A 906 2.82 -29.36 -35.34
N SER A 907 3.76 -28.76 -34.60
CA SER A 907 5.19 -29.12 -34.70
C SER A 907 5.49 -30.55 -34.21
N MET A 908 4.70 -31.09 -33.28
CA MET A 908 4.81 -32.50 -32.88
C MET A 908 4.46 -33.49 -34.01
N PHE A 909 3.54 -33.13 -34.92
CA PHE A 909 3.13 -33.98 -36.05
C PHE A 909 3.91 -33.71 -37.34
N CYS A 910 4.32 -32.46 -37.57
CA CYS A 910 5.08 -32.04 -38.75
C CYS A 910 6.60 -32.23 -38.60
N GLY A 911 7.09 -32.41 -37.36
CA GLY A 911 8.50 -32.35 -37.02
C GLY A 911 9.03 -30.90 -36.94
N ASN A 912 10.21 -30.73 -36.33
CA ASN A 912 10.90 -29.44 -36.33
C ASN A 912 11.42 -29.12 -37.75
N ARG A 913 10.61 -28.40 -38.54
CA ARG A 913 11.10 -27.65 -39.70
C ARG A 913 12.07 -26.56 -39.21
N SER A 914 13.14 -26.30 -39.96
CA SER A 914 13.88 -25.05 -39.76
C SER A 914 12.98 -23.92 -40.25
N LEU A 915 12.84 -22.85 -39.45
CA LEU A 915 11.99 -21.72 -39.81
C LEU A 915 12.57 -20.91 -40.98
N ASP A 916 13.87 -21.05 -41.26
CA ASP A 916 14.59 -20.40 -42.35
C ASP A 916 14.00 -20.68 -43.75
N ASP A 917 13.18 -21.72 -43.91
CA ASP A 917 12.54 -22.12 -45.19
C ASP A 917 11.05 -21.74 -45.32
N GLU A 918 10.37 -21.19 -44.28
CA GLU A 918 8.94 -20.84 -44.38
C GLU A 918 8.72 -19.34 -44.68
N PRO A 919 7.93 -18.98 -45.72
CA PRO A 919 7.80 -17.60 -46.21
C PRO A 919 7.04 -16.64 -45.27
N ASN A 920 6.75 -17.06 -44.04
CA ASN A 920 6.07 -16.28 -43.00
C ASN A 920 6.89 -16.15 -41.70
N ASP A 921 8.11 -16.72 -41.62
CA ASP A 921 8.98 -16.69 -40.44
C ASP A 921 9.24 -15.27 -39.92
N TRP A 922 9.60 -14.33 -40.81
CA TRP A 922 9.84 -12.93 -40.42
C TRP A 922 8.61 -12.28 -39.76
N VAL A 923 7.39 -12.61 -40.22
CA VAL A 923 6.14 -12.12 -39.64
C VAL A 923 5.87 -12.78 -38.28
N GLN A 924 6.13 -14.08 -38.14
CA GLN A 924 6.10 -14.76 -36.83
C GLN A 924 7.09 -14.11 -35.85
N PHE A 925 8.30 -13.76 -36.31
CA PHE A 925 9.28 -13.07 -35.49
C PHE A 925 8.83 -11.67 -35.07
N GLN A 926 8.27 -10.86 -35.98
CA GLN A 926 7.72 -9.55 -35.63
C GLN A 926 6.59 -9.66 -34.59
N ASN A 927 5.69 -10.63 -34.75
CA ASN A 927 4.63 -10.92 -33.76
C ASN A 927 5.21 -11.33 -32.39
N PHE A 928 6.35 -12.02 -32.37
CA PHE A 928 7.09 -12.31 -31.14
C PHE A 928 7.73 -11.05 -30.52
N GLN A 929 8.33 -10.15 -31.32
CA GLN A 929 8.84 -8.87 -30.83
C GLN A 929 7.71 -8.03 -30.21
N ALA A 930 6.52 -8.05 -30.81
CA ALA A 930 5.34 -7.38 -30.28
C ALA A 930 5.01 -7.85 -28.85
N GLY A 931 5.00 -9.16 -28.61
CA GLY A 931 4.73 -9.75 -27.30
C GLY A 931 5.79 -9.41 -26.26
N PHE A 932 7.06 -9.25 -26.66
CA PHE A 932 8.09 -8.73 -25.76
C PHE A 932 7.90 -7.23 -25.45
N ILE A 933 7.70 -6.39 -26.46
CA ILE A 933 7.53 -4.94 -26.28
C ILE A 933 6.30 -4.65 -25.39
N ILE A 934 5.16 -5.32 -25.61
CA ILE A 934 3.96 -5.09 -24.79
C ILE A 934 4.12 -5.58 -23.34
N VAL A 935 4.94 -6.62 -23.09
CA VAL A 935 5.34 -7.02 -21.72
C VAL A 935 6.11 -5.89 -21.03
N VAL A 936 6.99 -5.20 -21.74
CA VAL A 936 7.72 -4.04 -21.21
C VAL A 936 6.76 -2.87 -20.94
N VAL A 937 5.85 -2.53 -21.88
CA VAL A 937 4.84 -1.46 -21.65
C VAL A 937 3.96 -1.79 -20.43
N GLN A 938 3.48 -3.02 -20.31
CA GLN A 938 2.64 -3.46 -19.18
C GLN A 938 3.38 -3.50 -17.84
N TYR A 939 4.68 -3.81 -17.83
CA TYR A 939 5.48 -3.75 -16.62
C TYR A 939 5.61 -2.30 -16.11
N TRP A 940 5.86 -1.35 -17.01
CA TRP A 940 6.09 0.06 -16.67
C TRP A 940 4.81 0.89 -16.45
N ALA A 941 3.84 0.80 -17.37
CA ALA A 941 2.63 1.62 -17.42
C ALA A 941 1.32 0.86 -17.12
N GLY A 942 1.36 -0.47 -17.08
CA GLY A 942 0.20 -1.30 -16.76
C GLY A 942 -0.23 -1.24 -15.29
N SER A 943 -1.43 -1.74 -15.01
CA SER A 943 -1.95 -1.86 -13.64
C SER A 943 -1.12 -2.81 -12.77
N ARG A 944 -1.29 -2.80 -11.44
CA ARG A 944 -0.64 -3.79 -10.56
C ARG A 944 -1.01 -5.25 -10.92
N VAL A 945 -2.21 -5.47 -11.46
CA VAL A 945 -2.65 -6.78 -11.97
C VAL A 945 -1.93 -7.10 -13.28
N SER A 946 -1.87 -6.14 -14.21
CA SER A 946 -1.19 -6.29 -15.50
C SER A 946 0.32 -6.54 -15.33
N ARG A 947 1.00 -5.81 -14.44
CA ARG A 947 2.41 -6.02 -14.08
C ARG A 947 2.66 -7.44 -13.58
N ASN A 948 1.87 -7.91 -12.62
CA ASN A 948 1.95 -9.30 -12.13
C ASN A 948 1.70 -10.31 -13.25
N ARG A 949 0.64 -10.12 -14.05
CA ARG A 949 0.29 -10.98 -15.19
C ARG A 949 1.43 -11.09 -16.20
N VAL A 950 2.15 -10.00 -16.48
CA VAL A 950 3.30 -10.06 -17.41
C VAL A 950 4.57 -10.62 -16.78
N MET A 951 4.86 -10.32 -15.51
CA MET A 951 6.00 -10.90 -14.78
C MET A 951 5.86 -12.40 -14.53
N GLU A 952 4.64 -12.90 -14.30
CA GLU A 952 4.39 -14.32 -14.02
C GLU A 952 4.15 -15.12 -15.31
N ASN A 953 3.20 -14.69 -16.13
CA ASN A 953 2.68 -15.47 -17.24
C ASN A 953 3.27 -15.02 -18.59
N ARG A 954 3.04 -13.77 -19.02
CA ARG A 954 3.39 -13.34 -20.40
C ARG A 954 4.87 -13.43 -20.72
N PHE A 955 5.74 -13.05 -19.79
CA PHE A 955 7.18 -13.19 -20.02
C PHE A 955 7.62 -14.66 -20.05
N SER A 956 6.94 -15.55 -19.33
CA SER A 956 7.13 -17.00 -19.45
C SER A 956 6.67 -17.53 -20.81
N GLU A 957 5.59 -16.98 -21.39
CA GLU A 957 5.13 -17.28 -22.76
C GLU A 957 6.13 -16.77 -23.80
N VAL A 958 6.68 -15.56 -23.66
CA VAL A 958 7.77 -15.03 -24.51
C VAL A 958 8.97 -15.99 -24.49
N VAL A 959 9.48 -16.37 -23.31
CA VAL A 959 10.65 -17.29 -23.24
C VAL A 959 10.33 -18.69 -23.78
N LYS A 960 9.09 -19.20 -23.61
CA LYS A 960 8.64 -20.46 -24.25
C LYS A 960 8.64 -20.38 -25.77
N VAL A 961 8.03 -19.33 -26.34
CA VAL A 961 7.97 -19.14 -27.80
C VAL A 961 9.38 -19.07 -28.36
N ALA A 962 10.25 -18.26 -27.76
CA ALA A 962 11.63 -18.12 -28.20
C ALA A 962 12.35 -19.49 -28.29
N ARG A 963 12.15 -20.39 -27.31
CA ARG A 963 12.72 -21.76 -27.33
C ARG A 963 12.24 -22.53 -28.55
N ARG A 964 10.94 -22.48 -28.81
CA ARG A 964 10.27 -23.19 -29.90
C ARG A 964 10.70 -22.69 -31.28
N ILE A 965 10.93 -21.39 -31.45
CA ILE A 965 11.16 -20.77 -32.78
C ILE A 965 12.64 -20.53 -33.14
N GLY A 966 13.62 -21.18 -32.50
CA GLY A 966 15.03 -21.07 -32.91
C GLY A 966 15.66 -19.66 -32.74
N LEU A 967 14.89 -18.67 -32.31
CA LEU A 967 15.39 -17.48 -31.59
C LEU A 967 16.11 -17.84 -30.31
N LEU A 968 15.92 -19.07 -29.86
CA LEU A 968 16.85 -19.73 -28.99
C LEU A 968 17.52 -21.00 -29.66
N LYS A 969 18.12 -20.89 -30.87
CA LYS A 969 19.38 -21.58 -31.30
C LYS A 969 20.21 -20.94 -32.45
N CYS A 970 19.91 -19.72 -32.88
CA CYS A 970 20.55 -18.97 -33.98
C CYS A 970 21.89 -18.23 -33.65
N ARG A 971 22.68 -17.90 -34.68
CA ARG A 971 23.95 -17.11 -34.68
C ARG A 971 24.15 -16.46 -36.07
N HIS A 972 25.18 -15.63 -36.29
CA HIS A 972 25.58 -15.26 -37.65
C HIS A 972 26.26 -16.43 -38.36
N MET A 973 25.77 -16.81 -39.54
CA MET A 973 26.24 -17.95 -40.32
C MET A 973 26.83 -17.48 -41.65
N PRO A 974 27.83 -18.17 -42.25
CA PRO A 974 28.48 -17.69 -43.47
C PRO A 974 27.56 -17.44 -44.68
N HIS A 975 26.35 -18.00 -44.71
CA HIS A 975 25.35 -17.75 -45.75
C HIS A 975 24.67 -16.37 -45.65
N ASP A 976 24.63 -15.73 -44.47
CA ASP A 976 24.02 -14.40 -44.30
C ASP A 976 24.87 -13.26 -44.92
N ARG A 977 25.97 -13.60 -45.59
CA ARG A 977 26.77 -12.70 -46.44
C ARG A 977 26.17 -12.52 -47.83
N THR A 978 25.16 -13.31 -48.21
CA THR A 978 24.59 -13.31 -49.57
C THR A 978 23.62 -12.17 -49.83
N ASP A 979 22.94 -11.69 -48.79
CA ASP A 979 21.97 -10.61 -48.87
C ASP A 979 22.01 -9.77 -47.57
N GLU A 980 22.05 -8.46 -47.76
CA GLU A 980 22.06 -7.48 -46.68
C GLU A 980 20.73 -7.48 -45.92
N PHE A 981 19.58 -7.71 -46.59
CA PHE A 981 18.30 -7.81 -45.89
C PHE A 981 18.19 -9.07 -45.02
N SER A 982 18.85 -10.16 -45.40
CA SER A 982 18.96 -11.39 -44.61
C SER A 982 19.90 -11.22 -43.42
N TRP A 983 20.96 -10.39 -43.54
CA TRP A 983 21.70 -9.89 -42.39
C TRP A 983 20.86 -8.94 -41.52
N ILE A 984 19.91 -8.20 -42.15
CA ILE A 984 18.74 -7.51 -41.55
C ILE A 984 17.69 -8.46 -40.98
N GLN A 985 18.00 -9.74 -41.03
CA GLN A 985 17.37 -10.79 -40.26
C GLN A 985 18.39 -11.70 -39.52
N LYS A 986 19.64 -11.24 -39.23
CA LYS A 986 20.68 -11.93 -38.38
C LYS A 986 21.30 -11.29 -37.05
N GLU A 987 21.18 -10.00 -36.64
CA GLU A 987 21.25 -9.47 -35.20
C GLU A 987 20.08 -8.60 -34.49
N CYS A 988 19.04 -7.95 -35.05
CA CYS A 988 17.79 -7.55 -34.31
C CYS A 988 17.24 -8.64 -33.36
N ARG A 989 17.09 -9.91 -33.81
CA ARG A 989 16.74 -11.05 -32.96
C ARG A 989 17.86 -11.37 -31.91
N ILE A 990 19.13 -10.96 -32.14
CA ILE A 990 20.25 -10.96 -31.14
C ILE A 990 19.99 -9.89 -30.10
N ARG A 991 19.79 -8.64 -30.52
CA ARG A 991 19.44 -7.49 -29.68
C ARG A 991 18.21 -7.80 -28.83
N THR A 992 17.14 -8.28 -29.47
CA THR A 992 15.91 -8.74 -28.82
C THR A 992 16.22 -9.77 -27.73
N MET A 993 17.02 -10.80 -28.01
CA MET A 993 17.33 -11.81 -27.00
C MET A 993 18.33 -11.37 -25.92
N ASN A 994 19.29 -10.49 -26.22
CA ASN A 994 20.09 -9.84 -25.17
C ASN A 994 19.16 -9.05 -24.24
N ILE A 995 18.30 -8.18 -24.78
CA ILE A 995 17.40 -7.32 -24.01
C ILE A 995 16.38 -8.16 -23.22
N ILE A 996 15.89 -9.27 -23.76
CA ILE A 996 15.09 -10.26 -23.00
C ILE A 996 15.90 -10.85 -21.83
N SER A 997 17.17 -11.24 -22.05
CA SER A 997 18.01 -11.78 -20.96
C SER A 997 18.36 -10.75 -19.89
N LEU A 998 18.51 -9.47 -20.27
CA LEU A 998 18.67 -8.36 -19.33
C LEU A 998 17.40 -8.17 -18.49
N LEU A 999 16.20 -8.26 -19.08
CA LEU A 999 14.94 -8.14 -18.35
C LEU A 999 14.67 -9.34 -17.42
N ASP A 1000 14.95 -10.57 -17.86
CA ASP A 1000 14.84 -11.78 -17.02
C ASP A 1000 15.75 -11.68 -15.78
N CYS A 1001 16.98 -11.20 -15.99
CA CYS A 1001 17.92 -10.91 -14.90
C CYS A 1001 17.43 -9.75 -14.00
N ALA A 1002 16.85 -8.69 -14.57
CA ALA A 1002 16.30 -7.57 -13.80
C ALA A 1002 15.13 -8.01 -12.88
N PHE A 1003 14.23 -8.90 -13.33
CA PHE A 1003 13.18 -9.44 -12.46
C PHE A 1003 13.76 -10.24 -11.27
N SER A 1004 14.88 -10.94 -11.46
CA SER A 1004 15.62 -11.61 -10.38
C SER A 1004 16.30 -10.64 -9.44
N PHE A 1005 16.88 -9.56 -9.97
CA PHE A 1005 17.59 -8.54 -9.21
C PHE A 1005 16.65 -7.66 -8.35
N TYR A 1006 15.56 -7.16 -8.93
CA TYR A 1006 14.66 -6.19 -8.29
C TYR A 1006 13.44 -6.81 -7.60
N SER A 1007 12.91 -7.95 -8.05
CA SER A 1007 11.64 -8.53 -7.56
C SER A 1007 11.77 -9.96 -7.02
N ASN A 1008 13.00 -10.42 -6.82
CA ASN A 1008 13.37 -11.79 -6.45
C ASN A 1008 12.73 -12.90 -7.32
N TYR A 1009 12.43 -12.60 -8.59
CA TYR A 1009 11.79 -13.55 -9.50
C TYR A 1009 12.85 -14.42 -10.21
N PRO A 1010 12.82 -15.76 -10.10
CA PRO A 1010 13.84 -16.62 -10.72
C PRO A 1010 13.98 -16.40 -12.23
N CYS A 1011 15.23 -16.30 -12.72
CA CYS A 1011 15.53 -16.25 -14.15
C CYS A 1011 15.00 -17.50 -14.85
N ARG A 1012 14.40 -17.32 -16.04
CA ARG A 1012 13.87 -18.36 -16.92
C ARG A 1012 14.89 -18.88 -17.93
N ILE A 1013 15.96 -18.12 -18.17
CA ILE A 1013 17.07 -18.42 -19.07
C ILE A 1013 18.32 -18.68 -18.24
N SER A 1014 18.85 -19.90 -18.26
CA SER A 1014 20.13 -20.25 -17.66
C SER A 1014 21.30 -19.93 -18.59
N HIS A 1015 22.41 -19.47 -18.02
CA HIS A 1015 23.72 -19.33 -18.69
C HIS A 1015 24.18 -20.57 -19.48
N THR A 1016 23.87 -21.79 -19.03
CA THR A 1016 24.18 -23.06 -19.74
C THR A 1016 23.58 -23.15 -21.14
N GLU A 1017 22.59 -22.30 -21.43
CA GLU A 1017 21.83 -22.30 -22.67
C GLU A 1017 22.47 -21.36 -23.72
N VAL A 1018 23.40 -20.49 -23.34
CA VAL A 1018 23.61 -19.15 -23.92
C VAL A 1018 24.80 -19.03 -24.90
N GLU A 1019 24.99 -20.01 -25.81
CA GLU A 1019 26.03 -20.06 -26.88
C GLU A 1019 25.95 -18.93 -27.96
N TRP A 1020 25.44 -17.72 -27.66
CA TRP A 1020 24.79 -16.82 -28.64
C TRP A 1020 25.59 -15.54 -29.01
N ASP A 1021 25.72 -15.14 -30.28
CA ASP A 1021 26.63 -14.04 -30.72
C ASP A 1021 26.32 -12.64 -30.12
N PHE A 1022 27.34 -11.83 -29.77
CA PHE A 1022 27.15 -10.45 -29.25
C PHE A 1022 26.58 -9.49 -30.32
N PRO A 1023 25.96 -8.35 -29.92
CA PRO A 1023 25.64 -7.27 -30.85
C PRO A 1023 26.87 -6.68 -31.54
N CYS A 1024 26.67 -6.06 -32.69
CA CYS A 1024 27.55 -5.11 -33.34
C CYS A 1024 27.48 -3.76 -32.61
N GLN A 1025 28.30 -2.80 -33.05
CA GLN A 1025 28.34 -1.46 -32.46
C GLN A 1025 27.05 -0.67 -32.74
N GLU A 1026 26.85 0.43 -32.03
CA GLU A 1026 25.80 1.42 -32.36
C GLU A 1026 26.19 2.35 -33.52
N THR A 1027 27.22 1.94 -34.28
CA THR A 1027 27.53 2.34 -35.67
C THR A 1027 27.46 1.19 -36.70
N VAL A 1028 26.86 0.01 -36.40
CA VAL A 1028 26.55 -1.08 -37.39
C VAL A 1028 25.04 -1.51 -37.41
N PHE A 1029 24.12 -0.56 -37.16
CA PHE A 1029 22.65 -0.72 -36.89
C PHE A 1029 21.69 0.45 -37.29
N ASP A 1030 22.22 1.60 -37.75
CA ASP A 1030 21.62 2.88 -38.28
C ASP A 1030 22.53 3.50 -39.42
N SER A 1031 22.82 2.91 -40.60
CA SER A 1031 23.40 3.43 -41.89
C SER A 1031 22.93 2.49 -43.02
N GLN A 1032 22.36 2.97 -44.12
CA GLN A 1032 21.30 2.24 -44.86
C GLN A 1032 21.72 0.89 -45.46
N HIS A 1033 23.02 0.77 -45.69
CA HIS A 1033 23.69 -0.41 -46.20
C HIS A 1033 24.81 -0.77 -45.22
N PRO A 1034 24.53 -1.55 -44.15
CA PRO A 1034 25.55 -1.90 -43.16
C PRO A 1034 26.83 -2.47 -43.75
N PHE A 1035 26.77 -3.19 -44.88
CA PHE A 1035 27.95 -3.80 -45.52
C PHE A 1035 28.93 -2.77 -46.09
N VAL A 1036 28.54 -1.48 -46.15
CA VAL A 1036 29.35 -0.36 -46.66
C VAL A 1036 30.06 0.40 -45.54
N GLU A 1037 29.70 0.18 -44.27
CA GLU A 1037 30.30 0.90 -43.14
C GLU A 1037 31.77 0.50 -42.91
N PRO A 1038 32.69 1.47 -42.66
CA PRO A 1038 34.13 1.20 -42.57
C PRO A 1038 34.54 0.39 -41.33
N ASN A 1039 33.65 0.26 -40.35
CA ASN A 1039 33.80 -0.56 -39.13
C ASN A 1039 32.93 -1.84 -39.16
N PHE A 1040 32.31 -2.17 -40.30
CA PHE A 1040 31.49 -3.38 -40.43
C PHE A 1040 32.30 -4.64 -40.08
N ARG A 1041 31.79 -5.41 -39.12
CA ARG A 1041 32.25 -6.77 -38.83
C ARG A 1041 31.07 -7.72 -38.94
N PHE A 1042 31.18 -8.71 -39.82
CA PHE A 1042 30.09 -9.62 -40.15
C PHE A 1042 29.56 -10.43 -38.95
N SER A 1043 30.47 -10.86 -38.07
CA SER A 1043 30.24 -11.35 -36.72
C SER A 1043 31.47 -10.96 -35.88
N ARG A 1044 31.41 -11.16 -34.57
CA ARG A 1044 32.59 -11.11 -33.68
C ARG A 1044 33.23 -12.48 -33.46
N ASP A 1045 32.68 -13.53 -34.09
CA ASP A 1045 33.06 -14.94 -34.04
C ASP A 1045 33.04 -15.63 -32.65
N ILE A 1046 32.99 -14.85 -31.56
CA ILE A 1046 32.82 -15.32 -30.18
C ILE A 1046 31.34 -15.27 -29.73
N PRO A 1047 30.74 -16.41 -29.34
CA PRO A 1047 29.43 -16.44 -28.70
C PRO A 1047 29.51 -16.05 -27.22
N ILE A 1048 28.40 -15.59 -26.62
CA ILE A 1048 28.38 -15.19 -25.21
C ILE A 1048 28.69 -16.34 -24.26
N CYS A 1049 28.30 -17.60 -24.52
CA CYS A 1049 28.74 -18.71 -23.64
C CYS A 1049 30.26 -18.77 -23.60
N LYS A 1050 30.96 -18.58 -24.72
CA LYS A 1050 32.41 -18.68 -24.73
C LYS A 1050 33.07 -17.45 -24.10
N ALA A 1051 32.52 -16.26 -24.32
CA ALA A 1051 32.94 -15.07 -23.59
C ALA A 1051 32.71 -15.17 -22.07
N PHE A 1052 31.62 -15.84 -21.65
CA PHE A 1052 31.30 -16.13 -20.26
C PHE A 1052 32.25 -17.19 -19.67
N GLU A 1053 32.45 -18.33 -20.35
CA GLU A 1053 33.44 -19.36 -20.00
C GLU A 1053 34.86 -18.79 -19.85
N ASN A 1054 35.28 -17.90 -20.74
CA ASN A 1054 36.60 -17.26 -20.70
C ASN A 1054 36.83 -16.42 -19.42
N LEU A 1055 35.78 -16.04 -18.69
CA LEU A 1055 35.93 -15.43 -17.35
C LEU A 1055 36.39 -16.46 -16.30
N PHE A 1056 36.09 -17.75 -16.48
CA PHE A 1056 36.44 -18.84 -15.57
C PHE A 1056 37.71 -19.62 -15.99
N ASP A 1057 38.03 -19.66 -17.29
CA ASP A 1057 39.12 -20.49 -17.84
C ASP A 1057 40.51 -20.11 -17.28
N ASN A 1058 41.10 -20.94 -16.41
CA ASN A 1058 42.43 -20.73 -15.82
C ASN A 1058 43.57 -21.09 -16.80
N THR A 1059 43.77 -20.28 -17.83
CA THR A 1059 44.92 -20.36 -18.75
C THR A 1059 46.22 -19.83 -18.13
N ALA A 1060 46.66 -20.46 -17.05
CA ALA A 1060 48.04 -20.39 -16.60
C ALA A 1060 48.85 -21.44 -17.39
N ASN A 1061 49.37 -21.04 -18.57
CA ASN A 1061 50.41 -21.84 -19.22
C ASN A 1061 51.69 -21.78 -18.37
N GLU A 1062 52.37 -22.91 -18.19
CA GLU A 1062 53.51 -23.01 -17.25
C GLU A 1062 54.79 -22.30 -17.73
N ASP A 1063 54.85 -21.89 -19.00
CA ASP A 1063 55.92 -21.03 -19.54
C ASP A 1063 55.63 -19.55 -19.27
N GLY A 1064 56.47 -18.93 -18.42
CA GLY A 1064 56.36 -17.55 -17.89
C GLY A 1064 56.53 -16.39 -18.88
N SER A 1065 56.01 -16.56 -20.09
CA SER A 1065 55.65 -15.45 -21.00
C SER A 1065 54.50 -14.61 -20.40
N GLN A 1066 54.39 -13.34 -20.82
CA GLN A 1066 53.29 -12.49 -20.35
C GLN A 1066 51.94 -13.06 -20.77
N VAL A 1067 50.97 -13.07 -19.85
CA VAL A 1067 49.60 -13.48 -20.14
C VAL A 1067 48.97 -12.46 -21.09
N HIS A 1068 49.05 -12.74 -22.39
CA HIS A 1068 48.12 -12.15 -23.36
C HIS A 1068 46.70 -12.52 -22.92
N VAL A 1069 45.92 -11.49 -22.61
CA VAL A 1069 44.46 -11.59 -22.61
C VAL A 1069 44.05 -12.14 -23.99
N PRO A 1070 43.15 -13.15 -24.09
CA PRO A 1070 42.68 -13.62 -25.39
C PRO A 1070 42.12 -12.43 -26.18
N ASP A 1071 42.62 -12.19 -27.39
CA ASP A 1071 42.40 -10.93 -28.14
C ASP A 1071 40.91 -10.53 -28.24
N HIS A 1072 40.02 -11.52 -28.27
CA HIS A 1072 38.57 -11.37 -28.29
C HIS A 1072 37.93 -10.67 -27.06
N ILE A 1073 38.64 -10.54 -25.92
CA ILE A 1073 38.13 -9.83 -24.72
C ILE A 1073 38.56 -8.36 -24.71
N ALA A 1074 39.67 -8.01 -25.38
CA ALA A 1074 40.09 -6.61 -25.54
C ALA A 1074 39.12 -5.81 -26.44
N ASP A 1075 38.47 -6.48 -27.38
CA ASP A 1075 37.48 -5.92 -28.33
C ASP A 1075 36.03 -5.87 -27.78
N MET A 1076 35.83 -5.99 -26.46
CA MET A 1076 34.50 -5.92 -25.83
C MET A 1076 34.06 -4.48 -25.54
N THR A 1077 32.79 -4.19 -25.85
CA THR A 1077 32.14 -2.90 -25.56
C THR A 1077 31.43 -2.91 -24.20
N VAL A 1078 30.98 -1.74 -23.74
CA VAL A 1078 30.30 -1.59 -22.45
C VAL A 1078 28.98 -2.35 -22.41
N LEU A 1079 28.28 -2.46 -23.54
CA LEU A 1079 27.09 -3.30 -23.70
C LEU A 1079 27.42 -4.79 -23.50
N ASP A 1080 28.52 -5.26 -24.09
CA ASP A 1080 28.94 -6.67 -23.99
C ASP A 1080 29.29 -7.04 -22.55
N MET A 1081 30.04 -6.18 -21.87
CA MET A 1081 30.37 -6.32 -20.45
C MET A 1081 29.13 -6.22 -19.54
N PHE A 1082 28.17 -5.35 -19.88
CA PHE A 1082 26.90 -5.25 -19.17
C PHE A 1082 26.07 -6.54 -19.27
N ILE A 1083 26.01 -7.17 -20.45
CA ILE A 1083 25.34 -8.47 -20.64
C ILE A 1083 26.07 -9.58 -19.85
N LEU A 1084 27.40 -9.62 -19.90
CA LEU A 1084 28.19 -10.61 -19.17
C LEU A 1084 27.96 -10.55 -17.64
N ILE A 1085 27.89 -9.37 -17.04
CA ILE A 1085 27.66 -9.26 -15.59
C ILE A 1085 26.23 -9.61 -15.17
N HIS A 1086 25.24 -9.42 -16.05
CA HIS A 1086 23.87 -9.89 -15.81
C HIS A 1086 23.80 -11.43 -15.83
N LEU A 1087 24.52 -12.09 -16.74
CA LEU A 1087 24.61 -13.55 -16.78
C LEU A 1087 25.41 -14.10 -15.60
N LEU A 1088 26.47 -13.41 -15.18
CA LEU A 1088 27.26 -13.78 -13.99
C LEU A 1088 26.45 -13.60 -12.70
N TYR A 1089 25.67 -12.52 -12.56
CA TYR A 1089 24.70 -12.38 -11.47
C TYR A 1089 23.66 -13.51 -11.46
N ALA A 1090 23.06 -13.83 -12.61
CA ALA A 1090 22.07 -14.90 -12.73
C ALA A 1090 22.66 -16.28 -12.36
N PHE A 1091 23.89 -16.56 -12.80
CA PHE A 1091 24.64 -17.76 -12.42
C PHE A 1091 24.88 -17.82 -10.90
N ILE A 1092 25.41 -16.73 -10.32
CA ILE A 1092 25.72 -16.63 -8.88
C ILE A 1092 24.45 -16.78 -8.05
N ASN A 1093 23.38 -16.03 -8.35
CA ASN A 1093 22.11 -16.10 -7.63
C ASN A 1093 21.53 -17.54 -7.67
N THR A 1094 21.65 -18.24 -8.82
CA THR A 1094 21.24 -19.65 -8.96
C THR A 1094 22.14 -20.60 -8.16
N HIS A 1095 23.47 -20.44 -8.22
CA HIS A 1095 24.42 -21.29 -7.50
C HIS A 1095 24.26 -21.15 -5.98
N MET A 1096 24.18 -19.92 -5.46
CA MET A 1096 23.98 -19.66 -4.03
C MET A 1096 22.61 -20.17 -3.54
N THR A 1097 21.57 -20.12 -4.38
CA THR A 1097 20.26 -20.73 -4.10
C THR A 1097 20.37 -22.24 -3.87
N LEU A 1098 21.12 -22.94 -4.72
CA LEU A 1098 21.33 -24.39 -4.60
C LEU A 1098 22.25 -24.75 -3.42
N LEU A 1099 23.33 -23.99 -3.21
CA LEU A 1099 24.31 -24.23 -2.15
C LEU A 1099 23.69 -24.05 -0.74
N ALA A 1100 22.82 -23.07 -0.55
CA ALA A 1100 22.10 -22.87 0.72
C ALA A 1100 21.21 -24.07 1.11
N LEU A 1101 20.61 -24.78 0.14
CA LEU A 1101 19.81 -25.99 0.39
C LEU A 1101 20.67 -27.16 0.90
N LEU A 1102 21.93 -27.25 0.46
CA LEU A 1102 22.89 -28.23 0.96
C LEU A 1102 23.39 -27.88 2.37
N VAL A 1103 23.70 -26.60 2.63
CA VAL A 1103 24.14 -26.10 3.95
C VAL A 1103 23.06 -26.29 5.03
N ARG A 1104 21.76 -26.19 4.68
CA ARG A 1104 20.67 -26.47 5.63
C ARG A 1104 20.47 -27.98 5.89
N LYS A 1105 20.86 -28.87 4.98
CA LYS A 1105 20.75 -30.33 5.18
C LYS A 1105 21.79 -30.91 6.16
N THR A 1106 22.96 -30.29 6.31
CA THR A 1106 24.00 -30.74 7.23
C THR A 1106 23.77 -30.35 8.70
N GLN A 1107 22.67 -29.65 9.02
CA GLN A 1107 22.34 -29.21 10.38
C GLN A 1107 21.31 -30.11 11.12
N LEU A 1108 21.00 -31.30 10.61
CA LEU A 1108 20.23 -32.30 11.36
C LEU A 1108 21.08 -32.92 12.48
N PRO A 1109 20.63 -32.93 13.75
CA PRO A 1109 21.45 -33.33 14.90
C PRO A 1109 21.57 -34.84 15.03
N ASN A 1110 22.61 -35.43 14.42
CA ASN A 1110 22.97 -36.84 14.63
C ASN A 1110 23.55 -37.08 16.04
N SER A 1111 23.21 -38.21 16.65
CA SER A 1111 23.36 -38.42 18.09
C SER A 1111 24.69 -39.04 18.55
N LYS A 1112 25.24 -38.52 19.64
CA LYS A 1112 26.09 -39.20 20.64
C LYS A 1112 27.29 -40.04 20.13
N ILE A 1113 28.49 -39.44 20.11
CA ILE A 1113 29.75 -40.12 20.47
C ILE A 1113 30.61 -39.16 21.31
N PRO A 1114 31.20 -39.58 22.46
CA PRO A 1114 32.14 -38.78 23.23
C PRO A 1114 33.62 -39.12 22.90
N HIS A 1115 34.51 -38.13 23.12
CA HIS A 1115 35.94 -38.20 23.53
C HIS A 1115 36.86 -37.25 22.76
N GLY A 1116 37.88 -36.72 23.45
CA GLY A 1116 39.02 -36.00 22.87
C GLY A 1116 39.12 -34.51 23.28
N PRO A 1117 40.16 -34.09 24.02
CA PRO A 1117 40.45 -32.67 24.24
C PRO A 1117 41.31 -32.11 23.10
N SER A 1118 40.69 -31.41 22.15
CA SER A 1118 41.38 -30.66 21.09
C SER A 1118 41.21 -29.15 21.26
N THR A 1119 42.26 -28.39 20.95
CA THR A 1119 42.30 -26.93 21.07
C THR A 1119 41.33 -26.25 20.09
N PRO A 1120 40.61 -25.19 20.50
CA PRO A 1120 39.66 -24.49 19.64
C PRO A 1120 40.38 -23.55 18.67
N THR A 1121 40.72 -24.04 17.48
CA THR A 1121 41.04 -23.17 16.34
C THR A 1121 39.79 -22.39 15.94
N LYS A 1122 39.88 -21.05 15.97
CA LYS A 1122 38.80 -20.16 15.52
C LYS A 1122 38.62 -20.24 14.01
N THR A 1123 37.80 -21.16 13.52
CA THR A 1123 37.14 -20.99 12.22
C THR A 1123 36.00 -19.96 12.37
N PRO A 1124 35.84 -19.00 11.44
CA PRO A 1124 34.72 -18.06 11.48
C PRO A 1124 33.39 -18.82 11.33
N ARG A 1125 32.41 -18.56 12.20
CA ARG A 1125 31.09 -19.24 12.16
C ARG A 1125 30.22 -18.83 10.97
N ASP A 1126 30.64 -17.78 10.25
CA ASP A 1126 29.88 -17.12 9.20
C ASP A 1126 30.46 -17.31 7.79
N ALA A 1127 31.57 -18.02 7.66
CA ALA A 1127 32.15 -18.36 6.35
C ALA A 1127 31.21 -19.28 5.54
N ILE A 1128 31.09 -18.99 4.25
CA ILE A 1128 30.44 -19.87 3.27
C ILE A 1128 31.42 -21.03 2.97
N PRO A 1129 30.98 -22.30 2.93
CA PRO A 1129 31.85 -23.42 2.57
C PRO A 1129 32.43 -23.23 1.17
N GLU A 1130 33.75 -23.38 1.02
CA GLU A 1130 34.40 -23.23 -0.28
C GLU A 1130 34.26 -24.51 -1.10
N ASP A 1131 33.71 -24.35 -2.31
CA ASP A 1131 33.76 -25.33 -3.39
C ASP A 1131 34.57 -24.73 -4.55
N SER A 1132 35.15 -25.60 -5.37
CA SER A 1132 35.76 -25.32 -6.67
C SER A 1132 34.99 -24.28 -7.51
N THR A 1133 33.65 -24.41 -7.56
CA THR A 1133 32.76 -23.47 -8.26
C THR A 1133 32.83 -22.06 -7.68
N LEU A 1134 32.86 -21.92 -6.34
CA LEU A 1134 32.89 -20.62 -5.67
C LEU A 1134 34.24 -19.91 -5.88
N ALA A 1135 35.34 -20.67 -5.92
CA ALA A 1135 36.66 -20.15 -6.28
C ALA A 1135 36.69 -19.65 -7.73
N ALA A 1136 36.15 -20.44 -8.68
CA ALA A 1136 36.07 -20.04 -10.09
C ALA A 1136 35.18 -18.79 -10.30
N ILE A 1137 34.09 -18.65 -9.55
CA ILE A 1137 33.24 -17.45 -9.55
C ILE A 1137 34.02 -16.20 -9.11
N ARG A 1138 34.88 -16.29 -8.07
CA ARG A 1138 35.71 -15.15 -7.64
C ARG A 1138 36.71 -14.75 -8.73
N THR A 1139 37.33 -15.71 -9.43
CA THR A 1139 38.18 -15.44 -10.60
C THR A 1139 37.41 -14.71 -11.70
N ALA A 1140 36.20 -15.17 -12.04
CA ALA A 1140 35.36 -14.56 -13.06
C ALA A 1140 34.95 -13.12 -12.71
N LEU A 1141 34.59 -12.85 -11.45
CA LEU A 1141 34.29 -11.50 -10.99
C LEU A 1141 35.53 -10.59 -11.00
N SER A 1142 36.72 -11.08 -10.62
CA SER A 1142 37.95 -10.27 -10.74
C SER A 1142 38.20 -9.89 -12.19
N ARG A 1143 38.28 -10.88 -13.09
CA ARG A 1143 38.56 -10.62 -14.52
C ARG A 1143 37.54 -9.69 -15.15
N TRP A 1144 36.25 -9.84 -14.83
CA TRP A 1144 35.23 -8.92 -15.33
C TRP A 1144 35.50 -7.48 -14.88
N ARG A 1145 35.87 -7.26 -13.60
CA ARG A 1145 36.24 -5.94 -13.08
C ARG A 1145 37.50 -5.40 -13.76
N ASP A 1146 38.51 -6.23 -13.97
CA ASP A 1146 39.79 -5.82 -14.56
C ASP A 1146 39.59 -5.32 -16.01
N HIS A 1147 38.79 -6.03 -16.81
CA HIS A 1147 38.42 -5.59 -18.16
C HIS A 1147 37.47 -4.37 -18.15
N TRP A 1148 36.55 -4.28 -17.17
CA TRP A 1148 35.67 -3.13 -17.02
C TRP A 1148 36.44 -1.84 -16.70
N LEU A 1149 37.48 -1.93 -15.86
CA LEU A 1149 38.37 -0.82 -15.55
C LEU A 1149 39.25 -0.44 -16.75
N ALA A 1150 39.81 -1.43 -17.47
CA ALA A 1150 40.55 -1.17 -18.70
C ALA A 1150 39.69 -0.44 -19.75
N LEU A 1151 38.47 -0.93 -19.99
CA LEU A 1151 37.52 -0.34 -20.93
C LEU A 1151 37.08 1.08 -20.53
N ARG A 1152 36.79 1.31 -19.24
CA ARG A 1152 36.48 2.66 -18.72
C ARG A 1152 37.64 3.65 -18.92
N ASN A 1153 38.88 3.17 -18.97
CA ASN A 1153 40.06 4.00 -19.19
C ASN A 1153 40.38 4.23 -20.69
N THR A 1154 39.77 3.46 -21.61
CA THR A 1154 39.95 3.64 -23.06
C THR A 1154 38.80 4.40 -23.73
N VAL A 1155 37.58 4.32 -23.21
CA VAL A 1155 36.41 5.05 -23.71
C VAL A 1155 36.50 6.53 -23.29
N SER A 1156 36.23 7.45 -24.21
CA SER A 1156 36.28 8.90 -23.91
C SER A 1156 35.13 9.34 -22.98
N SER A 1157 35.33 10.37 -22.15
CA SER A 1157 34.31 10.81 -21.19
C SER A 1157 32.95 11.17 -21.83
N HIS A 1158 32.96 11.67 -23.07
CA HIS A 1158 31.75 11.99 -23.83
C HIS A 1158 31.01 10.73 -24.33
N GLU A 1159 31.77 9.73 -24.78
CA GLU A 1159 31.24 8.45 -25.25
C GLU A 1159 30.76 7.57 -24.07
N TRP A 1160 31.52 7.55 -22.97
CA TRP A 1160 31.14 6.93 -21.70
C TRP A 1160 29.83 7.54 -21.16
N ALA A 1161 29.59 8.84 -21.43
CA ALA A 1161 28.36 9.54 -21.04
C ALA A 1161 27.15 9.14 -21.90
N SER A 1162 27.33 8.99 -23.22
CA SER A 1162 26.26 8.62 -24.15
C SER A 1162 25.78 7.17 -24.00
N MET A 1163 26.57 6.29 -23.38
CA MET A 1163 26.24 4.87 -23.10
C MET A 1163 25.09 4.62 -22.10
N GLY A 1164 24.23 5.62 -21.83
CA GLY A 1164 22.90 5.43 -21.23
C GLY A 1164 22.92 4.73 -19.86
N PHE A 1165 22.30 3.55 -19.77
CA PHE A 1165 22.28 2.74 -18.55
C PHE A 1165 23.39 1.69 -18.46
N TYR A 1166 24.03 1.31 -19.59
CA TYR A 1166 24.99 0.20 -19.64
C TYR A 1166 26.20 0.41 -18.71
N LYS A 1167 26.57 1.68 -18.46
CA LYS A 1167 27.59 2.12 -17.49
C LYS A 1167 27.36 1.65 -16.03
N ASN A 1168 26.21 1.04 -15.72
CA ASN A 1168 25.85 0.56 -14.38
C ASN A 1168 26.13 -0.93 -14.14
N GLY A 1169 26.81 -1.63 -15.06
CA GLY A 1169 27.22 -3.03 -14.87
C GLY A 1169 28.02 -3.26 -13.57
N TYR A 1170 28.78 -2.25 -13.13
CA TYR A 1170 29.52 -2.29 -11.87
C TYR A 1170 28.63 -2.49 -10.62
N ASN A 1171 27.37 -2.03 -10.65
CA ASN A 1171 26.42 -2.24 -9.55
C ASN A 1171 26.00 -3.71 -9.44
N PHE A 1172 25.84 -4.39 -10.58
CA PHE A 1172 25.59 -5.83 -10.64
C PHE A 1172 26.82 -6.63 -10.19
N TRP A 1173 28.03 -6.17 -10.49
CA TRP A 1173 29.28 -6.75 -9.96
C TRP A 1173 29.36 -6.67 -8.44
N LEU A 1174 29.05 -5.51 -7.87
CA LEU A 1174 29.05 -5.30 -6.41
C LEU A 1174 28.04 -6.20 -5.70
N VAL A 1175 26.79 -6.28 -6.16
CA VAL A 1175 25.79 -7.19 -5.57
C VAL A 1175 26.19 -8.65 -5.75
N SER A 1176 26.76 -9.03 -6.90
CA SER A 1176 27.29 -10.38 -7.14
C SER A 1176 28.40 -10.76 -6.14
N GLN A 1177 29.32 -9.84 -5.87
CA GLN A 1177 30.41 -10.02 -4.89
C GLN A 1177 29.86 -10.21 -3.46
N LEU A 1178 28.78 -9.53 -3.10
CA LEU A 1178 28.16 -9.65 -1.77
C LEU A 1178 27.49 -11.01 -1.55
N LEU A 1179 26.87 -11.59 -2.58
CA LEU A 1179 26.20 -12.89 -2.49
C LEU A 1179 27.18 -14.05 -2.25
N ILE A 1180 28.46 -13.91 -2.65
CA ILE A 1180 29.49 -14.95 -2.51
C ILE A 1180 30.46 -14.73 -1.34
N THR A 1181 30.39 -13.58 -0.68
CA THR A 1181 31.25 -13.22 0.46
C THR A 1181 30.49 -13.33 1.79
N LYS A 1182 29.27 -12.79 1.86
CA LYS A 1182 28.50 -12.74 3.11
C LYS A 1182 27.37 -13.77 3.14
N LYS A 1183 27.50 -14.76 4.03
CA LYS A 1183 26.45 -15.77 4.31
C LYS A 1183 25.11 -15.14 4.69
N LYS A 1184 25.10 -14.05 5.47
CA LYS A 1184 23.89 -13.27 5.80
C LYS A 1184 23.12 -12.84 4.53
N SER A 1185 23.83 -12.44 3.46
CA SER A 1185 23.24 -11.98 2.19
C SER A 1185 22.54 -13.10 1.44
N VAL A 1186 23.10 -14.31 1.49
CA VAL A 1186 22.46 -15.53 0.94
C VAL A 1186 21.18 -15.82 1.73
N ASP A 1187 21.25 -15.82 3.06
CA ASP A 1187 20.08 -16.09 3.90
C ASP A 1187 18.98 -15.03 3.74
N VAL A 1188 19.30 -13.76 3.46
CA VAL A 1188 18.32 -12.72 3.09
C VAL A 1188 17.63 -13.07 1.77
N VAL A 1189 18.38 -13.24 0.67
CA VAL A 1189 17.78 -13.52 -0.65
C VAL A 1189 16.96 -14.82 -0.65
N MET A 1190 17.35 -15.80 0.16
CA MET A 1190 16.66 -17.08 0.34
C MET A 1190 15.50 -17.08 1.35
N GLN A 1191 15.25 -15.96 2.03
CA GLN A 1191 14.06 -15.74 2.88
C GLN A 1191 13.02 -14.84 2.23
N MET A 1192 13.34 -14.22 1.09
CA MET A 1192 12.46 -13.28 0.41
C MET A 1192 11.49 -13.96 -0.56
N GLU A 1193 10.20 -13.68 -0.38
CA GLU A 1193 9.16 -14.12 -1.31
C GLU A 1193 9.33 -13.49 -2.71
N VAL A 1194 8.85 -14.19 -3.74
CA VAL A 1194 8.77 -13.66 -5.10
C VAL A 1194 7.80 -12.47 -5.11
N LYS A 1195 8.15 -11.37 -5.80
CA LYS A 1195 7.51 -10.04 -5.75
C LYS A 1195 7.86 -9.19 -4.51
N CYS A 1196 8.82 -9.59 -3.67
CA CYS A 1196 9.33 -8.71 -2.62
C CYS A 1196 10.33 -7.70 -3.23
N GLU A 1197 9.90 -6.44 -3.37
CA GLU A 1197 10.66 -5.34 -3.99
C GLU A 1197 11.81 -4.85 -3.09
N ASP A 1198 11.76 -5.15 -1.78
CA ASP A 1198 12.71 -4.76 -0.74
C ASP A 1198 14.11 -5.41 -0.86
N LYS A 1199 14.44 -6.10 -1.98
CA LYS A 1199 15.65 -6.96 -2.09
C LYS A 1199 16.94 -6.19 -1.87
N LEU A 1200 17.03 -5.00 -2.47
CA LEU A 1200 18.19 -4.12 -2.32
C LEU A 1200 18.24 -3.48 -0.94
N GLU A 1201 17.09 -3.22 -0.32
CA GLU A 1201 17.00 -2.64 1.03
C GLU A 1201 17.37 -3.64 2.14
N LYS A 1202 16.96 -4.90 2.03
CA LYS A 1202 17.36 -5.95 2.99
C LYS A 1202 18.84 -6.33 2.84
N LEU A 1203 19.40 -6.21 1.65
CA LEU A 1203 20.85 -6.31 1.43
C LEU A 1203 21.60 -5.06 1.95
N LYS A 1204 21.01 -3.86 1.88
CA LYS A 1204 21.53 -2.59 2.44
C LYS A 1204 21.92 -2.75 3.91
N VAL A 1205 21.04 -3.32 4.74
CA VAL A 1205 21.31 -3.52 6.18
C VAL A 1205 22.58 -4.36 6.42
N LEU A 1206 22.92 -5.27 5.51
CA LEU A 1206 24.01 -6.23 5.67
C LEU A 1206 25.42 -5.73 5.30
N LEU A 1207 25.57 -4.51 4.81
CA LEU A 1207 26.88 -3.82 4.83
C LEU A 1207 26.92 -2.63 5.78
N GLN A 1208 25.79 -2.07 6.23
CA GLN A 1208 25.78 -1.02 7.27
C GLN A 1208 26.33 -1.51 8.62
N ASP A 1209 26.40 -2.84 8.79
CA ASP A 1209 26.93 -3.58 9.94
C ASP A 1209 28.47 -3.59 10.04
N GLU A 1210 29.22 -3.13 9.03
CA GLU A 1210 30.69 -3.23 8.95
C GLU A 1210 31.39 -1.91 8.56
N SER A 1211 32.54 -1.67 9.17
CA SER A 1211 33.44 -0.54 8.92
C SER A 1211 34.85 -1.00 8.53
N ASP A 1212 34.93 -2.11 7.80
CA ASP A 1212 36.12 -2.76 7.23
C ASP A 1212 35.99 -2.80 5.68
#